data_AF-A0A7J2U8N2-F1
#
_entry.id   AF-A0A7J2U8N2-F1
#
_cell.length_a   1.000
_cell.length_b   1.000
_cell.length_c   1.000
_cell.angle_alpha   90.00
_cell.angle_beta   90.00
_cell.angle_gamma   90.00
#
_symmetry.space_group_name_H-M   'P 1'
#
loop_
_entity.id
_entity.type
_entity.pdbx_description
1 polymer ?
#
loop_
_entity_poly.entity_id
_entity_poly.type
_entity_poly.pdbx_seq_one_letter_code
_entity_poly.pdbx_strand_id
1 'polypeptide(L)'
;MGILSLMEGWEFKACHVVGLYGRYGRKVIIACFVSAVLASVGFPQVFAASDALSSSSMDKAAMFILKDVLEVNLSRYHFDVRYTPIGTYLGLPEESVIYTHESGGEIAEFCFTFTDGKLRSINALVTGGLRPLFFVESELDAAKRFLEKCGAQLGAEHFKLMRSMLDHVKPKENVTLFSGNLKFTAQHGKVRSLDRGVEVILDFTEYRWTYVANGAEAPLKCVAIYFEQGLLGYFIDMWDIYRIGSEKIEISREKAVEIAMEEAQRAYFRVYSGNETWIEVSGFRAIGVNWTSLMFTNHPSSVGARGSDPLTLYPIWRVNVYFDRLYPGNIYGASVAMWADTGELCEIQPLYIMGSLFNNEAVKSEPPANSINNEVVQVTPVAEEPPATSASQQAEWLAATFALLILGFGVLSIYYHKKRRAHNKPHGNFRKLIFGSILFISLVTLQIVIPVARAGTHCIAFYGSRWYMVQDEISYAKYVIDNSEIWFGYAGYTCYDLYGSLTQEQVILDHASAFEQYFDHVAMFHHGHGGFNYTNGVKHWDYFDDDGNVSEADKVYDFEVYPRTWRSKHFFVIIWACRQGDIEGYYHSTGAVGMPFAWHHPVDRNYDCFIGFKDASMPLAQASKHNTLVKYGVWLLRFIYHATYNHRRVIDALDQASLDHFGINFIQTELWQRFTAYWPNFPNGTGKMEIYGNWYIYLY
;
A
#
# COMPACT_ATOMS: atom_id res chain seq x y z
N MET A 1 -26.48 13.79 -45.40
CA MET A 1 -27.63 14.69 -45.65
C MET A 1 -27.58 15.79 -44.59
N GLY A 2 -27.52 17.05 -45.03
CA GLY A 2 -27.77 18.22 -44.17
C GLY A 2 -26.54 18.85 -43.51
N ILE A 3 -25.79 19.65 -44.28
CA ILE A 3 -25.18 20.96 -43.97
C ILE A 3 -24.12 21.19 -45.07
N LEU A 4 -24.62 21.54 -46.26
CA LEU A 4 -23.86 22.02 -47.42
C LEU A 4 -24.90 22.68 -48.32
N SER A 5 -25.23 23.93 -48.02
CA SER A 5 -26.08 24.80 -48.83
C SER A 5 -26.05 26.19 -48.19
N LEU A 6 -25.15 27.03 -48.67
CA LEU A 6 -25.34 28.47 -48.78
C LEU A 6 -24.12 29.05 -49.50
N MET A 7 -24.41 29.79 -50.57
CA MET A 7 -23.53 30.67 -51.35
C MET A 7 -22.90 30.09 -52.62
N GLU A 8 -23.75 29.76 -53.59
CA GLU A 8 -23.48 30.04 -55.00
C GLU A 8 -24.21 31.33 -55.41
N GLY A 9 -23.51 32.18 -56.16
CA GLY A 9 -24.09 33.29 -56.91
C GLY A 9 -23.64 34.67 -56.44
N TRP A 10 -22.62 35.22 -57.09
CA TRP A 10 -22.67 36.51 -57.81
C TRP A 10 -21.31 36.78 -58.48
N GLU A 11 -21.29 36.71 -59.81
CA GLU A 11 -20.24 37.27 -60.64
C GLU A 11 -20.38 38.81 -60.68
N PHE A 12 -19.30 39.58 -60.52
CA PHE A 12 -18.62 40.33 -61.60
C PHE A 12 -17.64 41.40 -61.07
N LYS A 13 -16.58 41.61 -61.87
CA LYS A 13 -15.66 42.77 -61.99
C LYS A 13 -14.48 42.86 -61.02
N ALA A 14 -13.36 42.32 -61.50
CA ALA A 14 -12.03 42.83 -61.24
C ALA A 14 -11.90 44.30 -61.70
N CYS A 15 -11.51 45.19 -60.78
CA CYS A 15 -10.52 46.25 -61.02
C CYS A 15 -10.19 46.97 -59.70
N HIS A 16 -8.89 47.10 -59.42
CA HIS A 16 -8.28 48.03 -58.45
C HIS A 16 -8.68 47.94 -56.96
N VAL A 17 -7.99 47.11 -56.16
CA VAL A 17 -7.43 47.51 -54.84
C VAL A 17 -6.26 46.58 -54.45
N VAL A 18 -5.10 46.73 -55.09
CA VAL A 18 -3.83 46.24 -54.52
C VAL A 18 -3.26 47.37 -53.70
N GLY A 19 -3.54 47.40 -52.39
CA GLY A 19 -3.02 48.50 -51.56
C GLY A 19 -3.31 48.52 -50.06
N LEU A 20 -4.16 47.64 -49.50
CA LEU A 20 -4.53 47.75 -48.08
C LEU A 20 -4.49 46.43 -47.26
N TYR A 21 -4.22 45.28 -47.87
CA TYR A 21 -4.15 43.99 -47.15
C TYR A 21 -2.78 43.67 -46.51
N GLY A 22 -1.76 44.51 -46.70
CA GLY A 22 -0.42 44.25 -46.18
C GLY A 22 -0.24 44.44 -44.66
N ARG A 23 -1.11 45.21 -44.01
CA ARG A 23 -0.99 45.53 -42.57
C ARG A 23 -1.90 44.73 -41.64
N TYR A 24 -3.10 44.36 -42.09
CA TYR A 24 -4.04 43.59 -41.26
C TYR A 24 -3.83 42.07 -41.39
N GLY A 25 -3.48 41.56 -42.57
CA GLY A 25 -3.19 40.12 -42.76
C GLY A 25 -2.04 39.61 -41.89
N ARG A 26 -0.99 40.42 -41.68
CA ARG A 26 0.12 40.06 -40.78
C ARG A 26 -0.28 39.98 -39.31
N LYS A 27 -1.20 40.83 -38.85
CA LYS A 27 -1.67 40.79 -37.46
C LYS A 27 -2.56 39.58 -37.20
N VAL A 28 -3.39 39.21 -38.18
CA VAL A 28 -4.26 38.03 -38.09
C VAL A 28 -3.43 36.75 -38.12
N ILE A 29 -2.43 36.64 -39.00
CA ILE A 29 -1.55 35.47 -39.05
C ILE A 29 -0.72 35.33 -37.76
N ILE A 30 -0.21 36.42 -37.20
CA ILE A 30 0.51 36.39 -35.91
C ILE A 30 -0.44 36.01 -34.77
N ALA A 31 -1.67 36.53 -34.75
CA ALA A 31 -2.66 36.17 -33.73
C ALA A 31 -3.07 34.70 -33.81
N CYS A 32 -3.29 34.17 -35.01
CA CYS A 32 -3.58 32.74 -35.21
C CYS A 32 -2.39 31.85 -34.84
N PHE A 33 -1.16 32.28 -35.15
CA PHE A 33 0.05 31.53 -34.79
C PHE A 33 0.29 31.54 -33.27
N VAL A 34 0.13 32.68 -32.59
CA VAL A 34 0.23 32.77 -31.12
C VAL A 34 -0.89 31.96 -30.45
N SER A 35 -2.11 31.98 -30.98
CA SER A 35 -3.22 31.18 -30.45
C SER A 35 -3.00 29.68 -30.66
N ALA A 36 -2.45 29.27 -31.81
CA ALA A 36 -2.08 27.87 -32.07
C ALA A 36 -0.93 27.41 -31.17
N VAL A 37 0.07 28.27 -30.91
CA VAL A 37 1.16 27.99 -29.98
C VAL A 37 0.63 27.86 -28.55
N LEU A 38 -0.21 28.79 -28.09
CA LEU A 38 -0.86 28.72 -26.77
C LEU A 38 -1.80 27.52 -26.62
N ALA A 39 -2.43 27.06 -27.69
CA ALA A 39 -3.26 25.84 -27.70
C ALA A 39 -2.42 24.55 -27.76
N SER A 40 -1.23 24.59 -28.37
CA SER A 40 -0.29 23.46 -28.42
C SER A 40 0.57 23.31 -27.17
N VAL A 41 0.73 24.40 -26.40
CA VAL A 41 1.27 24.33 -25.04
C VAL A 41 0.11 23.91 -24.15
N GLY A 42 -0.20 22.61 -24.13
CA GLY A 42 -1.04 22.04 -23.10
C GLY A 42 -0.38 22.38 -21.77
N PHE A 43 -0.85 23.43 -21.09
CA PHE A 43 -0.56 23.63 -19.69
C PHE A 43 -1.02 22.33 -19.01
N PRO A 44 -0.12 21.52 -18.41
CA PRO A 44 -0.61 20.65 -17.37
C PRO A 44 -1.34 21.58 -16.41
N GLN A 45 -2.60 21.29 -16.13
CA GLN A 45 -3.28 21.87 -14.98
C GLN A 45 -2.47 21.42 -13.77
N VAL A 46 -1.42 22.17 -13.45
CA VAL A 46 -0.80 22.17 -12.14
C VAL A 46 -1.93 22.60 -11.24
N PHE A 47 -2.45 21.64 -10.50
CA PHE A 47 -3.36 21.84 -9.39
C PHE A 47 -2.85 23.04 -8.60
N ALA A 48 -3.52 24.18 -8.75
CA ALA A 48 -3.39 25.26 -7.80
C ALA A 48 -3.97 24.74 -6.49
N ALA A 49 -3.08 24.21 -5.65
CA ALA A 49 -3.27 23.87 -4.26
C ALA A 49 -4.02 25.04 -3.56
N SER A 50 -5.26 24.80 -3.15
CA SER A 50 -5.65 24.40 -1.79
C SER A 50 -5.78 25.52 -0.75
N ASP A 51 -5.55 26.80 -1.08
CA ASP A 51 -5.70 27.88 -0.09
C ASP A 51 -7.15 28.39 0.10
N ALA A 52 -8.15 27.67 -0.42
CA ALA A 52 -9.57 28.00 -0.27
C ALA A 52 -10.48 26.79 -0.02
N LEU A 53 -9.97 25.70 0.56
CA LEU A 53 -10.83 24.68 1.19
C LEU A 53 -11.34 25.24 2.52
N SER A 54 -12.39 26.05 2.41
CA SER A 54 -13.28 26.44 3.50
C SER A 54 -13.56 25.24 4.41
N SER A 55 -13.37 25.41 5.73
CA SER A 55 -13.70 24.46 6.81
C SER A 55 -14.75 23.44 6.37
N SER A 56 -14.31 22.25 5.94
CA SER A 56 -15.24 21.21 5.53
C SER A 56 -16.15 20.87 6.71
N SER A 57 -17.34 20.34 6.46
CA SER A 57 -18.21 19.85 7.54
C SER A 57 -17.46 18.87 8.47
N MET A 58 -16.49 18.14 7.91
CA MET A 58 -15.61 17.21 8.62
C MET A 58 -14.64 17.91 9.57
N ASP A 59 -14.04 19.04 9.17
CA ASP A 59 -13.18 19.83 10.06
C ASP A 59 -13.94 20.32 11.29
N LYS A 60 -15.18 20.79 11.10
CA LYS A 60 -16.05 21.20 12.22
C LYS A 60 -16.41 20.02 13.13
N ALA A 61 -16.63 18.84 12.56
CA ALA A 61 -16.92 17.63 13.34
C ALA A 61 -15.69 17.16 14.12
N ALA A 62 -14.51 17.14 13.49
CA ALA A 62 -13.24 16.80 14.15
C ALA A 62 -12.92 17.78 15.28
N MET A 63 -13.07 19.08 15.04
CA MET A 63 -12.87 20.13 16.04
C MET A 63 -13.84 19.99 17.22
N PHE A 64 -15.12 19.69 16.95
CA PHE A 64 -16.11 19.39 18.00
C PHE A 64 -15.66 18.20 18.85
N ILE A 65 -15.17 17.12 18.23
CA ILE A 65 -14.71 15.95 18.97
C ILE A 65 -13.51 16.31 19.85
N LEU A 66 -12.49 16.98 19.30
CA LEU A 66 -11.33 17.41 20.07
C LEU A 66 -11.70 18.28 21.26
N LYS A 67 -12.49 19.33 21.02
CA LYS A 67 -12.79 20.35 22.01
C LYS A 67 -13.85 19.91 23.00
N ASP A 68 -14.97 19.41 22.49
CA ASP A 68 -16.18 19.21 23.27
C ASP A 68 -16.33 17.77 23.74
N VAL A 69 -15.72 16.78 23.07
CA VAL A 69 -15.81 15.35 23.49
C VAL A 69 -14.58 14.91 24.28
N LEU A 70 -13.39 15.16 23.72
CA LEU A 70 -12.10 14.80 24.32
C LEU A 70 -11.58 15.88 25.27
N GLU A 71 -12.21 17.06 25.28
CA GLU A 71 -11.89 18.17 26.19
C GLU A 71 -10.43 18.64 26.09
N VAL A 72 -9.85 18.55 24.89
CA VAL A 72 -8.50 19.02 24.59
C VAL A 72 -8.46 20.53 24.79
N ASN A 73 -7.50 21.02 25.60
CA ASN A 73 -7.35 22.45 25.86
C ASN A 73 -6.69 23.19 24.69
N LEU A 74 -7.47 23.46 23.64
CA LEU A 74 -7.01 24.17 22.43
C LEU A 74 -6.57 25.63 22.67
N SER A 75 -6.86 26.21 23.85
CA SER A 75 -6.36 27.56 24.21
C SER A 75 -4.89 27.55 24.62
N ARG A 76 -4.40 26.39 25.09
CA ARG A 76 -3.04 26.20 25.58
C ARG A 76 -2.13 25.61 24.51
N TYR A 77 -2.67 24.81 23.60
CA TYR A 77 -1.91 24.06 22.61
C TYR A 77 -2.35 24.45 21.20
N HIS A 78 -1.39 24.84 20.37
CA HIS A 78 -1.62 25.16 18.97
C HIS A 78 -1.51 23.89 18.13
N PHE A 79 -2.56 23.53 17.39
CA PHE A 79 -2.55 22.38 16.50
C PHE A 79 -2.48 22.84 15.05
N ASP A 80 -1.55 22.25 14.31
CA ASP A 80 -1.51 22.31 12.85
C ASP A 80 -2.56 21.35 12.28
N VAL A 81 -3.27 21.78 11.24
CA VAL A 81 -4.33 21.00 10.60
C VAL A 81 -3.90 20.60 9.20
N ARG A 82 -4.05 19.31 8.89
CA ARG A 82 -3.76 18.73 7.58
C ARG A 82 -4.97 17.94 7.08
N TYR A 83 -5.16 17.96 5.77
CA TYR A 83 -6.21 17.22 5.09
C TYR A 83 -5.58 16.18 4.18
N THR A 84 -6.07 14.94 4.21
CA THR A 84 -5.66 13.94 3.24
C THR A 84 -6.44 14.13 1.94
N PRO A 85 -5.88 13.78 0.78
CA PRO A 85 -6.65 13.73 -0.45
C PRO A 85 -7.86 12.77 -0.32
N ILE A 86 -8.90 13.01 -1.13
CA ILE A 86 -10.10 12.16 -1.14
C ILE A 86 -9.71 10.78 -1.67
N GLY A 87 -9.67 9.80 -0.76
CA GLY A 87 -9.47 8.39 -1.06
C GLY A 87 -10.79 7.65 -1.26
N THR A 88 -10.70 6.31 -1.26
CA THR A 88 -11.89 5.46 -1.18
C THR A 88 -11.72 4.34 -0.16
N TYR A 89 -12.80 4.02 0.54
CA TYR A 89 -12.96 2.84 1.37
C TYR A 89 -14.01 1.93 0.73
N LEU A 90 -13.56 0.83 0.11
CA LEU A 90 -14.44 -0.14 -0.54
C LEU A 90 -15.42 0.49 -1.56
N GLY A 91 -14.96 1.53 -2.26
CA GLY A 91 -15.73 2.28 -3.26
C GLY A 91 -16.51 3.48 -2.71
N LEU A 92 -16.55 3.70 -1.40
CA LEU A 92 -17.10 4.91 -0.79
C LEU A 92 -16.04 6.01 -0.69
N PRO A 93 -16.38 7.29 -0.85
CA PRO A 93 -15.45 8.40 -0.61
C PRO A 93 -14.91 8.38 0.82
N GLU A 94 -13.59 8.54 0.95
CA GLU A 94 -12.89 8.59 2.25
C GLU A 94 -12.06 9.87 2.35
N GLU A 95 -12.16 10.55 3.48
CA GLU A 95 -11.44 11.79 3.77
C GLU A 95 -10.91 11.76 5.19
N SER A 96 -9.72 12.32 5.44
CA SER A 96 -9.19 12.44 6.80
C SER A 96 -8.75 13.86 7.12
N VAL A 97 -8.97 14.25 8.38
CA VAL A 97 -8.47 15.50 8.97
C VAL A 97 -7.52 15.14 10.10
N ILE A 98 -6.30 15.68 10.06
CA ILE A 98 -5.23 15.39 11.01
C ILE A 98 -4.89 16.67 11.77
N TYR A 99 -4.97 16.60 13.09
CA TYR A 99 -4.55 17.65 14.01
C TYR A 99 -3.26 17.23 14.70
N THR A 100 -2.19 17.99 14.53
CA THR A 100 -0.87 17.68 15.10
C THR A 100 -0.39 18.84 15.96
N HIS A 101 0.06 18.55 17.18
CA HIS A 101 0.76 19.49 18.05
C HIS A 101 2.10 18.89 18.44
N GLU A 102 3.18 19.63 18.24
CA GLU A 102 4.52 19.22 18.65
C GLU A 102 5.16 20.27 19.56
N SER A 103 5.71 19.85 20.70
CA SER A 103 6.42 20.74 21.60
C SER A 103 7.47 19.99 22.42
N GLY A 104 8.73 20.41 22.33
CA GLY A 104 9.81 19.84 23.14
C GLY A 104 10.06 18.34 22.92
N GLY A 105 9.78 17.83 21.72
CA GLY A 105 9.88 16.40 21.39
C GLY A 105 8.68 15.55 21.84
N GLU A 106 7.64 16.17 22.38
CA GLU A 106 6.36 15.53 22.68
C GLU A 106 5.36 15.85 21.56
N ILE A 107 4.53 14.87 21.21
CA ILE A 107 3.60 14.92 20.08
C ILE A 107 2.19 14.56 20.56
N ALA A 108 1.20 15.34 20.14
CA ALA A 108 -0.20 14.97 20.19
C ALA A 108 -0.77 15.04 18.78
N GLU A 109 -1.14 13.89 18.22
CA GLU A 109 -1.73 13.78 16.90
C GLU A 109 -3.10 13.10 16.98
N PHE A 110 -4.08 13.66 16.30
CA PHE A 110 -5.42 13.10 16.16
C PHE A 110 -5.79 13.03 14.69
N CYS A 111 -5.97 11.83 14.17
CA CYS A 111 -6.41 11.57 12.80
C CYS A 111 -7.87 11.12 12.81
N PHE A 112 -8.75 11.95 12.24
CA PHE A 112 -10.18 11.68 12.07
C PHE A 112 -10.43 11.24 10.65
N THR A 113 -10.90 10.01 10.44
CA THR A 113 -11.26 9.50 9.12
C THR A 113 -12.77 9.41 8.99
N PHE A 114 -13.27 9.98 7.89
CA PHE A 114 -14.66 10.01 7.50
C PHE A 114 -14.86 9.17 6.24
N THR A 115 -15.96 8.44 6.19
CA THR A 115 -16.37 7.67 5.01
C THR A 115 -17.82 8.02 4.70
N ASP A 116 -18.07 8.44 3.47
CA ASP A 116 -19.38 8.96 3.03
C ASP A 116 -19.93 10.04 3.99
N GLY A 117 -19.03 10.93 4.45
CA GLY A 117 -19.35 12.02 5.37
C GLY A 117 -19.61 11.63 6.83
N LYS A 118 -19.55 10.33 7.18
CA LYS A 118 -19.72 9.83 8.56
C LYS A 118 -18.37 9.57 9.21
N LEU A 119 -18.24 9.87 10.51
CA LEU A 119 -17.04 9.53 11.27
C LEU A 119 -16.87 8.01 11.32
N ARG A 120 -15.79 7.50 10.72
CA ARG A 120 -15.46 6.07 10.68
C ARG A 120 -14.42 5.70 11.73
N SER A 121 -13.37 6.51 11.87
CA SER A 121 -12.34 6.24 12.88
C SER A 121 -11.70 7.50 13.43
N ILE A 122 -11.14 7.38 14.63
CA ILE A 122 -10.20 8.31 15.23
C ILE A 122 -8.97 7.49 15.61
N ASN A 123 -7.79 7.96 15.28
CA ASN A 123 -6.55 7.47 15.87
C ASN A 123 -5.89 8.64 16.60
N ALA A 124 -5.48 8.41 17.83
CA ALA A 124 -4.88 9.41 18.68
C ALA A 124 -3.55 8.88 19.20
N LEU A 125 -2.47 9.59 18.89
CA LEU A 125 -1.17 9.37 19.51
C LEU A 125 -0.85 10.57 20.40
N VAL A 126 -0.60 10.30 21.67
CA VAL A 126 -0.21 11.35 22.62
C VAL A 126 0.94 10.83 23.47
N THR A 127 2.08 11.50 23.37
CA THR A 127 3.27 11.14 24.15
C THR A 127 3.21 11.69 25.58
N GLY A 128 4.00 11.09 26.47
CA GLY A 128 3.87 11.22 27.93
C GLY A 128 3.82 12.63 28.50
N GLY A 129 4.58 13.59 27.95
CA GLY A 129 4.60 14.97 28.42
C GLY A 129 3.31 15.76 28.14
N LEU A 130 2.48 15.26 27.21
CA LEU A 130 1.25 15.90 26.78
C LEU A 130 -0.01 15.24 27.37
N ARG A 131 0.12 14.28 28.29
CA ARG A 131 -1.04 13.69 29.01
C ARG A 131 -1.96 14.70 29.70
N PRO A 132 -1.47 15.84 30.26
CA PRO A 132 -2.34 16.88 30.80
C PRO A 132 -3.24 17.57 29.76
N LEU A 133 -3.16 17.21 28.47
CA LEU A 133 -4.11 17.63 27.45
C LEU A 133 -5.55 17.22 27.78
N PHE A 134 -5.73 16.12 28.50
CA PHE A 134 -7.03 15.54 28.76
C PHE A 134 -7.40 15.63 30.23
N PHE A 135 -8.66 15.99 30.46
CA PHE A 135 -9.30 15.77 31.73
C PHE A 135 -10.07 14.46 31.62
N VAL A 136 -9.56 13.40 32.25
CA VAL A 136 -10.28 12.11 32.22
C VAL A 136 -10.65 11.74 33.65
N GLU A 137 -11.96 11.68 33.89
CA GLU A 137 -12.55 10.77 34.87
C GLU A 137 -12.22 9.31 34.45
N SER A 138 -12.85 8.28 35.02
CA SER A 138 -12.50 6.91 34.62
C SER A 138 -12.66 6.67 33.10
N GLU A 139 -11.93 5.72 32.50
CA GLU A 139 -12.05 5.39 31.07
C GLU A 139 -13.48 5.00 30.69
N LEU A 140 -14.21 4.42 31.64
CA LEU A 140 -15.64 4.10 31.51
C LEU A 140 -16.50 5.36 31.37
N ASP A 141 -16.26 6.38 32.19
CA ASP A 141 -16.98 7.65 32.14
C ASP A 141 -16.66 8.41 30.85
N ALA A 142 -15.39 8.37 30.42
CA ALA A 142 -14.96 8.92 29.14
C ALA A 142 -15.67 8.23 27.95
N ALA A 143 -15.76 6.90 27.95
CA ALA A 143 -16.49 6.15 26.92
C ALA A 143 -17.98 6.50 26.88
N LYS A 144 -18.64 6.60 28.06
CA LYS A 144 -20.05 7.00 28.15
C LYS A 144 -20.29 8.39 27.58
N ARG A 145 -19.47 9.35 27.99
CA ARG A 145 -19.52 10.74 27.52
C ARG A 145 -19.24 10.83 26.02
N PHE A 146 -18.29 10.05 25.52
CA PHE A 146 -17.96 9.99 24.11
C PHE A 146 -19.17 9.58 23.28
N LEU A 147 -19.78 8.44 23.59
CA LEU A 147 -20.97 7.95 22.88
C LEU A 147 -22.16 8.92 22.99
N GLU A 148 -22.36 9.54 24.14
CA GLU A 148 -23.45 10.50 24.36
C GLU A 148 -23.27 11.77 23.50
N LYS A 149 -22.10 12.41 23.57
CA LYS A 149 -21.83 13.67 22.83
C LYS A 149 -21.73 13.43 21.32
N CYS A 150 -21.03 12.38 20.91
CA CYS A 150 -20.94 12.01 19.48
C CYS A 150 -22.31 11.60 18.93
N GLY A 151 -23.13 10.88 19.70
CA GLY A 151 -24.46 10.46 19.26
C GLY A 151 -25.38 11.65 19.02
N ALA A 152 -25.37 12.63 19.93
CA ALA A 152 -26.16 13.85 19.81
C ALA A 152 -25.75 14.73 18.62
N GLN A 153 -24.45 14.82 18.33
CA GLN A 153 -23.93 15.73 17.30
C GLN A 153 -23.85 15.10 15.90
N LEU A 154 -23.53 13.80 15.82
CA LEU A 154 -23.31 13.08 14.56
C LEU A 154 -24.55 12.29 14.10
N GLY A 155 -25.60 12.22 14.92
CA GLY A 155 -26.87 11.55 14.56
C GLY A 155 -26.79 10.02 14.56
N ALA A 156 -25.89 9.44 15.36
CA ALA A 156 -25.66 8.00 15.46
C ALA A 156 -26.58 7.36 16.52
N GLU A 157 -27.79 6.95 16.12
CA GLU A 157 -28.81 6.39 17.03
C GLU A 157 -28.33 5.13 17.79
N HIS A 158 -27.45 4.32 17.19
CA HIS A 158 -26.91 3.11 17.82
C HIS A 158 -26.10 3.41 19.09
N PHE A 159 -25.51 4.60 19.22
CA PHE A 159 -24.74 4.97 20.40
C PHE A 159 -25.59 5.03 21.67
N LYS A 160 -26.88 5.34 21.57
CA LYS A 160 -27.77 5.36 22.74
C LYS A 160 -27.86 3.99 23.41
N LEU A 161 -28.03 2.93 22.61
CA LEU A 161 -28.07 1.57 23.10
C LEU A 161 -26.69 1.14 23.63
N MET A 162 -25.62 1.39 22.87
CA MET A 162 -24.25 1.03 23.24
C MET A 162 -23.83 1.68 24.56
N ARG A 163 -24.15 2.97 24.76
CA ARG A 163 -23.92 3.71 26.01
C ARG A 163 -24.63 3.07 27.18
N SER A 164 -25.89 2.66 27.01
CA SER A 164 -26.65 2.01 28.10
C SER A 164 -26.01 0.70 28.57
N MET A 165 -25.32 -0.03 27.69
CA MET A 165 -24.61 -1.26 28.09
C MET A 165 -23.42 -0.97 29.03
N LEU A 166 -22.82 0.23 28.93
CA LEU A 166 -21.74 0.66 29.84
C LEU A 166 -22.23 0.89 31.28
N ASP A 167 -23.53 1.04 31.51
CA ASP A 167 -24.09 1.20 32.87
C ASP A 167 -24.02 -0.10 33.69
N HIS A 168 -23.74 -1.23 33.04
CA HIS A 168 -23.56 -2.54 33.68
C HIS A 168 -22.09 -2.94 33.86
N VAL A 169 -21.16 -2.08 33.46
CA VAL A 169 -19.72 -2.36 33.50
C VAL A 169 -19.12 -1.83 34.79
N LYS A 170 -18.31 -2.65 35.45
CA LYS A 170 -17.46 -2.18 36.55
C LYS A 170 -16.08 -1.81 36.00
N PRO A 171 -15.45 -0.75 36.51
CA PRO A 171 -14.11 -0.37 36.08
C PRO A 171 -13.11 -1.53 36.22
N LYS A 172 -12.27 -1.73 35.19
CA LYS A 172 -11.18 -2.73 35.15
C LYS A 172 -11.63 -4.21 35.22
N GLU A 173 -12.90 -4.51 35.01
CA GLU A 173 -13.39 -5.88 34.89
C GLU A 173 -13.62 -6.26 33.41
N ASN A 174 -13.19 -7.47 33.05
CA ASN A 174 -13.52 -8.04 31.74
C ASN A 174 -14.97 -8.54 31.78
N VAL A 175 -15.79 -8.10 30.83
CA VAL A 175 -17.19 -8.53 30.75
C VAL A 175 -17.62 -8.74 29.31
N THR A 176 -18.53 -9.69 29.10
CA THR A 176 -19.26 -9.86 27.84
C THR A 176 -20.75 -9.78 28.12
N LEU A 177 -21.45 -8.88 27.44
CA LEU A 177 -22.89 -8.64 27.59
C LEU A 177 -23.59 -8.75 26.22
N PHE A 178 -24.88 -9.03 26.23
CA PHE A 178 -25.71 -9.12 25.02
C PHE A 178 -26.96 -8.25 25.16
N SER A 179 -27.35 -7.57 24.08
CA SER A 179 -28.60 -6.82 23.99
C SER A 179 -29.15 -6.88 22.56
N GLY A 180 -30.11 -7.78 22.30
CA GLY A 180 -30.57 -8.06 20.94
C GLY A 180 -29.42 -8.58 20.07
N ASN A 181 -29.22 -7.98 18.90
CA ASN A 181 -28.17 -8.36 17.95
C ASN A 181 -26.81 -7.67 18.25
N LEU A 182 -26.58 -7.28 19.50
CA LEU A 182 -25.40 -6.56 19.96
C LEU A 182 -24.65 -7.40 21.00
N LYS A 183 -23.41 -7.76 20.70
CA LYS A 183 -22.44 -8.32 21.66
C LYS A 183 -21.53 -7.19 22.11
N PHE A 184 -21.50 -6.93 23.41
CA PHE A 184 -20.56 -5.99 24.02
C PHE A 184 -19.46 -6.75 24.75
N THR A 185 -18.21 -6.30 24.61
CA THR A 185 -17.07 -6.76 25.39
C THR A 185 -16.34 -5.57 25.99
N ALA A 186 -16.11 -5.59 27.29
CA ALA A 186 -15.09 -4.77 27.93
C ALA A 186 -13.87 -5.64 28.19
N GLN A 187 -12.70 -5.18 27.75
CA GLN A 187 -11.43 -5.84 28.01
C GLN A 187 -10.48 -4.86 28.69
N HIS A 188 -9.84 -5.31 29.75
CA HIS A 188 -8.80 -4.60 30.46
C HIS A 188 -7.57 -5.51 30.52
N GLY A 189 -6.40 -4.93 30.27
CA GLY A 189 -5.18 -5.71 30.26
C GLY A 189 -3.93 -4.85 30.16
N LYS A 190 -2.84 -5.53 29.82
CA LYS A 190 -1.53 -4.91 29.61
C LYS A 190 -1.04 -5.24 28.22
N VAL A 191 -0.53 -4.23 27.52
CA VAL A 191 0.06 -4.38 26.20
C VAL A 191 1.51 -3.91 26.22
N ARG A 192 2.35 -4.60 25.44
CA ARG A 192 3.72 -4.16 25.21
C ARG A 192 3.68 -3.07 24.15
N SER A 193 4.20 -1.90 24.47
CA SER A 193 4.41 -0.79 23.55
C SER A 193 5.89 -0.40 23.58
N LEU A 194 6.38 0.22 22.51
CA LEU A 194 7.72 0.79 22.46
C LEU A 194 7.57 2.32 22.44
N ASP A 195 7.76 2.95 23.60
CA ASP A 195 7.84 4.42 23.70
C ASP A 195 9.30 4.82 23.54
N ARG A 196 9.62 5.54 22.46
CA ARG A 196 10.99 5.99 22.12
C ARG A 196 12.02 4.84 22.14
N GLY A 197 11.65 3.68 21.60
CA GLY A 197 12.51 2.50 21.54
C GLY A 197 12.68 1.73 22.86
N VAL A 198 12.00 2.16 23.93
CA VAL A 198 12.00 1.45 25.22
C VAL A 198 10.74 0.63 25.37
N GLU A 199 10.89 -0.67 25.63
CA GLU A 199 9.76 -1.55 25.93
C GLU A 199 9.08 -1.08 27.22
N VAL A 200 7.83 -0.64 27.08
CA VAL A 200 6.96 -0.22 28.17
C VAL A 200 5.70 -1.07 28.17
N ILE A 201 5.30 -1.49 29.36
CA ILE A 201 4.05 -2.22 29.56
C ILE A 201 2.98 -1.19 29.92
N LEU A 202 2.01 -1.01 29.03
CA LEU A 202 0.94 -0.04 29.16
C LEU A 202 -0.36 -0.74 29.55
N ASP A 203 -1.10 -0.16 30.48
CA ASP A 203 -2.46 -0.60 30.78
C ASP A 203 -3.37 -0.16 29.63
N PHE A 204 -4.24 -1.05 29.16
CA PHE A 204 -5.25 -0.74 28.16
C PHE A 204 -6.66 -1.09 28.62
N THR A 205 -7.64 -0.41 28.06
CA THR A 205 -9.06 -0.73 28.20
C THR A 205 -9.76 -0.61 26.85
N GLU A 206 -10.40 -1.67 26.38
CA GLU A 206 -11.20 -1.68 25.15
C GLU A 206 -12.68 -1.92 25.47
N TYR A 207 -13.54 -1.08 24.91
CA TYR A 207 -14.99 -1.27 24.88
C TYR A 207 -15.40 -1.51 23.43
N ARG A 208 -15.90 -2.71 23.13
CA ARG A 208 -16.26 -3.10 21.77
C ARG A 208 -17.67 -3.63 21.71
N TRP A 209 -18.42 -3.16 20.72
CA TRP A 209 -19.72 -3.65 20.34
C TRP A 209 -19.63 -4.27 18.95
N THR A 210 -19.98 -5.54 18.84
CA THR A 210 -19.96 -6.30 17.59
C THR A 210 -21.36 -6.79 17.31
N TYR A 211 -21.80 -6.67 16.05
CA TYR A 211 -23.06 -7.25 15.65
C TYR A 211 -23.00 -8.79 15.75
N VAL A 212 -24.06 -9.39 16.30
CA VAL A 212 -24.20 -10.84 16.46
C VAL A 212 -25.62 -11.25 16.10
N ALA A 213 -25.78 -12.32 15.35
CA ALA A 213 -27.08 -12.94 15.08
C ALA A 213 -26.91 -14.45 14.91
N ASN A 214 -27.83 -15.23 15.49
CA ASN A 214 -27.84 -16.69 15.40
C ASN A 214 -26.49 -17.37 15.77
N GLY A 215 -25.78 -16.81 16.75
CA GLY A 215 -24.48 -17.31 17.20
C GLY A 215 -23.28 -16.94 16.30
N ALA A 216 -23.53 -16.22 15.20
CA ALA A 216 -22.51 -15.72 14.29
C ALA A 216 -22.16 -14.26 14.62
N GLU A 217 -20.87 -13.93 14.68
CA GLU A 217 -20.40 -12.55 14.87
C GLU A 217 -20.07 -11.89 13.53
N ALA A 218 -20.24 -10.58 13.45
CA ALA A 218 -19.84 -9.75 12.31
C ALA A 218 -18.70 -8.79 12.73
N PRO A 219 -17.44 -9.22 12.75
CA PRO A 219 -16.33 -8.40 13.29
C PRO A 219 -16.18 -7.04 12.63
N LEU A 220 -16.55 -6.92 11.35
CA LEU A 220 -16.52 -5.70 10.55
C LEU A 220 -17.68 -4.75 10.83
N LYS A 221 -18.83 -5.24 11.33
CA LYS A 221 -19.96 -4.39 11.75
C LYS A 221 -19.85 -4.15 13.26
N CYS A 222 -18.98 -3.22 13.64
CA CYS A 222 -18.65 -2.96 15.03
C CYS A 222 -18.49 -1.46 15.36
N VAL A 223 -18.53 -1.18 16.67
CA VAL A 223 -18.06 0.06 17.27
C VAL A 223 -17.01 -0.31 18.31
N ALA A 224 -15.88 0.40 18.37
CA ALA A 224 -14.84 0.16 19.36
C ALA A 224 -14.29 1.48 19.89
N ILE A 225 -14.07 1.55 21.20
CA ILE A 225 -13.33 2.63 21.87
C ILE A 225 -12.20 1.98 22.66
N TYR A 226 -10.99 2.40 22.40
CA TYR A 226 -9.81 1.91 23.08
C TYR A 226 -9.07 3.03 23.79
N PHE A 227 -8.72 2.74 25.03
CA PHE A 227 -7.92 3.60 25.86
C PHE A 227 -6.58 2.94 26.15
N GLU A 228 -5.52 3.73 26.06
CA GLU A 228 -4.19 3.37 26.50
C GLU A 228 -3.76 4.35 27.60
N GLN A 229 -3.49 3.82 28.80
CA GLN A 229 -3.12 4.61 29.97
C GLN A 229 -4.11 5.76 30.28
N GLY A 230 -5.40 5.50 30.11
CA GLY A 230 -6.47 6.47 30.35
C GLY A 230 -6.72 7.46 29.20
N LEU A 231 -5.90 7.44 28.15
CA LEU A 231 -6.06 8.30 26.98
C LEU A 231 -6.76 7.55 25.85
N LEU A 232 -7.59 8.23 25.06
CA LEU A 232 -8.13 7.63 23.83
C LEU A 232 -6.95 7.28 22.92
N GLY A 233 -6.84 6.01 22.54
CA GLY A 233 -5.91 5.55 21.50
C GLY A 233 -6.60 5.45 20.15
N TYR A 234 -7.77 4.80 20.09
CA TYR A 234 -8.59 4.84 18.88
C TYR A 234 -10.09 4.74 19.15
N PHE A 235 -10.83 5.16 18.14
CA PHE A 235 -12.27 4.95 18.00
C PHE A 235 -12.55 4.39 16.61
N ILE A 236 -13.50 3.46 16.52
CA ILE A 236 -14.03 2.95 15.25
C ILE A 236 -15.55 2.93 15.32
N ASP A 237 -16.19 3.37 14.25
CA ASP A 237 -17.60 3.13 13.95
C ASP A 237 -17.74 2.65 12.51
N MET A 238 -18.01 1.34 12.38
CA MET A 238 -18.34 0.70 11.11
C MET A 238 -19.80 0.24 11.10
N TRP A 239 -20.61 0.69 12.07
CA TRP A 239 -21.96 0.19 12.28
C TRP A 239 -22.88 0.52 11.10
N ASP A 240 -22.87 1.76 10.64
CA ASP A 240 -23.71 2.19 9.52
C ASP A 240 -23.10 1.95 8.14
N ILE A 241 -21.81 1.61 8.09
CA ILE A 241 -21.08 1.33 6.85
C ILE A 241 -21.44 -0.07 6.35
N TYR A 242 -21.41 -1.06 7.25
CA TYR A 242 -21.72 -2.44 6.90
C TYR A 242 -23.19 -2.79 7.10
N ARG A 243 -23.77 -3.47 6.10
CA ARG A 243 -25.13 -4.00 6.13
C ARG A 243 -25.11 -5.51 6.35
N ILE A 244 -26.20 -6.04 6.90
CA ILE A 244 -26.41 -7.50 6.98
C ILE A 244 -27.39 -7.88 5.89
N GLY A 245 -26.92 -8.65 4.90
CA GLY A 245 -27.74 -9.02 3.74
C GLY A 245 -28.73 -10.15 4.06
N SER A 246 -28.38 -11.02 5.02
CA SER A 246 -29.24 -12.09 5.52
C SER A 246 -28.81 -12.44 6.93
N GLU A 247 -29.74 -12.66 7.84
CA GLU A 247 -29.46 -13.23 9.17
C GLU A 247 -29.71 -14.76 9.20
N LYS A 248 -30.27 -15.31 8.13
CA LYS A 248 -30.72 -16.70 8.09
C LYS A 248 -29.55 -17.68 8.09
N ILE A 249 -29.69 -18.74 8.86
CA ILE A 249 -28.78 -19.89 8.84
C ILE A 249 -29.63 -21.10 8.44
N GLU A 250 -29.68 -21.37 7.15
CA GLU A 250 -30.44 -22.50 6.59
C GLU A 250 -29.61 -23.80 6.60
N ILE A 251 -28.28 -23.66 6.60
CA ILE A 251 -27.35 -24.78 6.66
C ILE A 251 -26.89 -24.99 8.10
N SER A 252 -27.23 -26.13 8.70
CA SER A 252 -26.71 -26.52 10.01
C SER A 252 -25.21 -26.78 9.95
N ARG A 253 -24.54 -26.76 11.11
CA ARG A 253 -23.10 -27.09 11.19
C ARG A 253 -22.82 -28.49 10.63
N GLU A 254 -23.65 -29.47 10.96
CA GLU A 254 -23.50 -30.85 10.50
C GLU A 254 -23.65 -30.94 8.99
N LYS A 255 -24.63 -30.22 8.42
CA LYS A 255 -24.83 -30.18 6.97
C LYS A 255 -23.71 -29.44 6.25
N ALA A 256 -23.19 -28.34 6.82
CA ALA A 256 -22.04 -27.63 6.29
C ALA A 256 -20.78 -28.52 6.29
N VAL A 257 -20.57 -29.30 7.35
CA VAL A 257 -19.49 -30.29 7.42
C VAL A 257 -19.66 -31.37 6.36
N GLU A 258 -20.87 -31.91 6.17
CA GLU A 258 -21.16 -32.89 5.12
C GLU A 258 -20.85 -32.34 3.72
N ILE A 259 -21.37 -31.15 3.38
CA ILE A 259 -21.12 -30.47 2.10
C ILE A 259 -19.61 -30.23 1.93
N ALA A 260 -18.93 -29.71 2.95
CA ALA A 260 -17.50 -29.44 2.86
C ALA A 260 -16.69 -30.71 2.63
N MET A 261 -17.03 -31.81 3.30
CA MET A 261 -16.37 -33.11 3.12
C MET A 261 -16.60 -33.67 1.71
N GLU A 262 -17.81 -33.51 1.14
CA GLU A 262 -18.10 -33.94 -0.24
C GLU A 262 -17.36 -33.09 -1.28
N GLU A 263 -17.43 -31.76 -1.15
CA GLU A 263 -16.84 -30.82 -2.10
C GLU A 263 -15.32 -30.87 -2.06
N ALA A 264 -14.72 -31.03 -0.88
CA ALA A 264 -13.28 -31.24 -0.77
C ALA A 264 -12.81 -32.53 -1.47
N GLN A 265 -13.64 -33.58 -1.56
CA GLN A 265 -13.33 -34.80 -2.31
C GLN A 265 -13.43 -34.63 -3.83
N ARG A 266 -14.35 -33.77 -4.30
CA ARG A 266 -14.54 -33.43 -5.72
C ARG A 266 -13.57 -32.37 -6.22
N ALA A 267 -12.97 -31.61 -5.31
CA ALA A 267 -12.03 -30.55 -5.64
C ALA A 267 -10.81 -31.10 -6.39
N TYR A 268 -10.19 -30.21 -7.15
CA TYR A 268 -8.86 -30.39 -7.68
C TYR A 268 -8.05 -29.14 -7.40
N PHE A 269 -6.76 -29.32 -7.18
CA PHE A 269 -5.82 -28.23 -6.94
C PHE A 269 -4.68 -28.33 -7.94
N ARG A 270 -4.30 -27.21 -8.54
CA ARG A 270 -3.11 -27.15 -9.37
C ARG A 270 -1.91 -26.96 -8.48
N VAL A 271 -0.97 -27.90 -8.52
CA VAL A 271 0.29 -27.80 -7.79
C VAL A 271 1.45 -27.83 -8.76
N TYR A 272 2.48 -27.07 -8.42
CA TYR A 272 3.71 -27.04 -9.19
C TYR A 272 4.58 -28.25 -8.85
N SER A 273 4.98 -29.03 -9.85
CA SER A 273 5.73 -30.28 -9.64
C SER A 273 7.26 -30.12 -9.59
N GLY A 274 7.79 -28.90 -9.79
CA GLY A 274 9.23 -28.62 -9.78
C GLY A 274 9.91 -28.65 -11.15
N ASN A 275 9.28 -29.24 -12.17
CA ASN A 275 9.82 -29.35 -13.54
C ASN A 275 9.10 -28.42 -14.53
N GLU A 276 8.79 -27.17 -14.14
CA GLU A 276 7.99 -26.22 -14.94
C GLU A 276 6.59 -26.71 -15.34
N THR A 277 6.14 -27.82 -14.75
CA THR A 277 4.89 -28.49 -15.11
C THR A 277 3.93 -28.45 -13.93
N TRP A 278 2.74 -27.93 -14.21
CA TRP A 278 1.60 -27.98 -13.30
C TRP A 278 0.95 -29.35 -13.41
N ILE A 279 0.73 -29.97 -12.25
CA ILE A 279 -0.09 -31.17 -12.17
C ILE A 279 -1.39 -30.82 -11.48
N GLU A 280 -2.48 -31.39 -11.98
CA GLU A 280 -3.76 -31.36 -11.32
C GLU A 280 -3.80 -32.49 -10.29
N VAL A 281 -4.00 -32.12 -9.03
CA VAL A 281 -4.13 -33.06 -7.92
C VAL A 281 -5.59 -33.15 -7.57
N SER A 282 -6.13 -34.36 -7.67
CA SER A 282 -7.53 -34.65 -7.42
C SER A 282 -7.67 -36.05 -6.79
N GLY A 283 -8.92 -36.51 -6.60
CA GLY A 283 -9.18 -37.80 -5.96
C GLY A 283 -8.89 -37.77 -4.46
N PHE A 284 -9.16 -36.63 -3.82
CA PHE A 284 -9.01 -36.46 -2.38
C PHE A 284 -10.00 -37.35 -1.63
N ARG A 285 -9.54 -37.99 -0.55
CA ARG A 285 -10.40 -38.73 0.38
C ARG A 285 -10.42 -38.00 1.70
N ALA A 286 -11.52 -37.32 1.99
CA ALA A 286 -11.73 -36.63 3.25
C ALA A 286 -12.01 -37.62 4.40
N ILE A 287 -11.32 -37.47 5.52
CA ILE A 287 -11.44 -38.35 6.69
C ILE A 287 -11.91 -37.63 7.97
N GLY A 288 -11.90 -36.31 7.99
CA GLY A 288 -12.37 -35.56 9.14
C GLY A 288 -12.31 -34.05 8.97
N VAL A 289 -12.71 -33.34 10.03
CA VAL A 289 -12.74 -31.88 10.11
C VAL A 289 -11.88 -31.42 11.26
N ASN A 290 -11.03 -30.42 11.01
CA ASN A 290 -10.21 -29.76 12.01
C ASN A 290 -11.00 -28.71 12.81
N TRP A 291 -11.64 -27.84 12.05
CA TRP A 291 -12.11 -26.55 12.53
C TRP A 291 -13.31 -26.15 11.71
N THR A 292 -14.26 -25.51 12.40
CA THR A 292 -15.48 -25.00 11.80
C THR A 292 -15.78 -23.66 12.44
N SER A 293 -16.04 -22.65 11.62
CA SER A 293 -16.40 -21.32 12.10
C SER A 293 -17.58 -20.77 11.33
N LEU A 294 -18.39 -20.01 12.04
CA LEU A 294 -19.54 -19.28 11.53
C LEU A 294 -19.36 -17.80 11.87
N MET A 295 -19.38 -16.95 10.86
CA MET A 295 -19.26 -15.50 11.02
C MET A 295 -20.02 -14.79 9.91
N PHE A 296 -20.26 -13.49 10.05
CA PHE A 296 -20.69 -12.64 8.94
C PHE A 296 -19.47 -11.97 8.32
N THR A 297 -19.26 -12.18 7.02
CA THR A 297 -18.22 -11.49 6.26
C THR A 297 -18.60 -11.40 4.77
N ASN A 298 -17.78 -10.72 3.98
CA ASN A 298 -17.82 -10.73 2.53
C ASN A 298 -16.40 -10.45 1.98
N HIS A 299 -16.19 -10.66 0.68
CA HIS A 299 -14.93 -10.34 0.05
C HIS A 299 -14.74 -8.81 -0.03
N PRO A 300 -13.54 -8.27 0.24
CA PRO A 300 -13.30 -6.82 0.25
C PRO A 300 -13.25 -6.18 -1.15
N SER A 301 -13.35 -6.97 -2.23
CA SER A 301 -13.41 -6.45 -3.59
C SER A 301 -14.80 -6.66 -4.19
N SER A 302 -15.26 -5.71 -5.01
CA SER A 302 -16.54 -5.82 -5.75
C SER A 302 -16.60 -7.04 -6.68
N VAL A 303 -15.45 -7.53 -7.16
CA VAL A 303 -15.38 -8.70 -8.04
C VAL A 303 -15.62 -10.00 -7.27
N GLY A 304 -15.08 -10.11 -6.05
CA GLY A 304 -15.27 -11.31 -5.21
C GLY A 304 -16.48 -11.25 -4.30
N ALA A 305 -17.05 -10.05 -4.07
CA ALA A 305 -18.13 -9.87 -3.12
C ALA A 305 -19.44 -10.48 -3.63
N ARG A 306 -20.17 -11.16 -2.74
CA ARG A 306 -21.53 -11.61 -3.06
C ARG A 306 -22.41 -10.42 -3.39
N GLY A 307 -23.06 -10.47 -4.56
CA GLY A 307 -23.87 -9.37 -5.07
C GLY A 307 -23.07 -8.13 -5.50
N SER A 308 -21.75 -8.28 -5.69
CA SER A 308 -20.83 -7.21 -6.06
C SER A 308 -20.77 -6.02 -5.09
N ASP A 309 -21.20 -6.23 -3.85
CA ASP A 309 -21.22 -5.23 -2.78
C ASP A 309 -20.38 -5.69 -1.59
N PRO A 310 -19.13 -5.20 -1.43
CA PRO A 310 -18.26 -5.58 -0.33
C PRO A 310 -18.75 -5.10 1.05
N LEU A 311 -19.73 -4.18 1.10
CA LEU A 311 -20.27 -3.62 2.34
C LEU A 311 -21.48 -4.37 2.88
N THR A 312 -22.00 -5.35 2.16
CA THR A 312 -23.07 -6.22 2.66
C THR A 312 -22.48 -7.55 3.12
N LEU A 313 -22.60 -7.84 4.41
CA LEU A 313 -22.09 -9.04 5.06
C LEU A 313 -23.15 -10.14 5.06
N TYR A 314 -22.69 -11.38 4.87
CA TYR A 314 -23.54 -12.58 4.86
C TYR A 314 -22.96 -13.64 5.80
N PRO A 315 -23.80 -14.50 6.40
CA PRO A 315 -23.31 -15.55 7.28
C PRO A 315 -22.62 -16.61 6.42
N ILE A 316 -21.42 -17.02 6.83
CA ILE A 316 -20.59 -17.98 6.11
C ILE A 316 -20.12 -19.07 7.07
N TRP A 317 -20.25 -20.32 6.65
CA TRP A 317 -19.54 -21.43 7.24
C TRP A 317 -18.18 -21.55 6.58
N ARG A 318 -17.11 -21.60 7.38
CA ARG A 318 -15.80 -22.07 6.94
C ARG A 318 -15.47 -23.37 7.66
N VAL A 319 -15.16 -24.41 6.89
CA VAL A 319 -14.88 -25.76 7.36
C VAL A 319 -13.51 -26.19 6.83
N ASN A 320 -12.59 -26.47 7.74
CA ASN A 320 -11.29 -27.04 7.39
C ASN A 320 -11.37 -28.57 7.45
N VAL A 321 -11.31 -29.21 6.30
CA VAL A 321 -11.37 -30.66 6.09
C VAL A 321 -9.95 -31.22 6.00
N TYR A 322 -9.74 -32.42 6.53
CA TYR A 322 -8.49 -33.18 6.41
C TYR A 322 -8.66 -34.41 5.53
N PHE A 323 -7.62 -34.71 4.76
CA PHE A 323 -7.53 -35.86 3.86
C PHE A 323 -6.83 -37.05 4.51
N ASP A 324 -7.05 -38.25 3.97
CA ASP A 324 -6.54 -39.52 4.50
C ASP A 324 -5.01 -39.63 4.46
N ARG A 325 -4.39 -38.86 3.59
CA ARG A 325 -2.95 -38.81 3.38
C ARG A 325 -2.54 -37.44 2.87
N LEU A 326 -1.22 -37.26 2.79
CA LEU A 326 -0.63 -36.15 2.07
C LEU A 326 -0.71 -36.41 0.56
N TYR A 327 -1.37 -35.52 -0.16
CA TYR A 327 -1.46 -35.53 -1.61
C TYR A 327 -0.30 -34.73 -2.23
N PRO A 328 0.01 -34.93 -3.53
CA PRO A 328 1.01 -34.14 -4.22
C PRO A 328 0.82 -32.64 -3.97
N GLY A 329 1.94 -31.97 -3.74
CA GLY A 329 1.98 -30.58 -3.32
C GLY A 329 1.71 -30.33 -1.83
N ASN A 330 2.00 -31.32 -0.99
CA ASN A 330 1.82 -31.28 0.48
C ASN A 330 0.39 -30.96 0.93
N ILE A 331 -0.61 -31.29 0.10
CA ILE A 331 -2.01 -31.03 0.40
C ILE A 331 -2.49 -32.09 1.39
N TYR A 332 -2.89 -31.66 2.58
CA TYR A 332 -3.44 -32.54 3.62
C TYR A 332 -4.91 -32.27 3.90
N GLY A 333 -5.50 -31.30 3.22
CA GLY A 333 -6.87 -30.89 3.47
C GLY A 333 -7.35 -29.78 2.55
N ALA A 334 -8.54 -29.27 2.85
CA ALA A 334 -9.11 -28.10 2.19
C ALA A 334 -9.91 -27.25 3.18
N SER A 335 -9.81 -25.92 3.05
CA SER A 335 -10.70 -24.94 3.66
C SER A 335 -11.84 -24.68 2.69
N VAL A 336 -13.02 -25.20 3.01
CA VAL A 336 -14.24 -24.96 2.23
C VAL A 336 -15.04 -23.86 2.92
N ALA A 337 -15.43 -22.85 2.16
CA ALA A 337 -16.28 -21.78 2.62
C ALA A 337 -17.59 -21.76 1.81
N MET A 338 -18.72 -21.63 2.52
CA MET A 338 -20.06 -21.63 1.93
C MET A 338 -20.99 -20.67 2.67
N TRP A 339 -21.89 -20.05 1.93
CA TRP A 339 -22.91 -19.18 2.49
C TRP A 339 -23.88 -19.98 3.35
N ALA A 340 -24.03 -19.60 4.62
CA ALA A 340 -24.84 -20.35 5.57
C ALA A 340 -26.36 -20.17 5.34
N ASP A 341 -26.76 -19.14 4.59
CA ASP A 341 -28.15 -18.84 4.23
C ASP A 341 -28.59 -19.56 2.95
N THR A 342 -27.70 -19.87 2.01
CA THR A 342 -28.07 -20.54 0.73
C THR A 342 -27.45 -21.90 0.53
N GLY A 343 -26.37 -22.22 1.26
CA GLY A 343 -25.54 -23.41 1.04
C GLY A 343 -24.67 -23.35 -0.22
N GLU A 344 -24.67 -22.22 -0.93
CA GLU A 344 -23.82 -22.03 -2.10
C GLU A 344 -22.34 -21.91 -1.67
N LEU A 345 -21.47 -22.64 -2.35
CA LEU A 345 -20.02 -22.56 -2.16
C LEU A 345 -19.51 -21.22 -2.65
N CYS A 346 -18.71 -20.56 -1.83
CA CYS A 346 -18.06 -19.31 -2.22
C CYS A 346 -16.55 -19.48 -2.45
N GLU A 347 -15.90 -20.40 -1.75
CA GLU A 347 -14.46 -20.60 -1.87
C GLU A 347 -14.06 -22.01 -1.46
N ILE A 348 -13.11 -22.62 -2.19
CA ILE A 348 -12.41 -23.84 -1.77
C ILE A 348 -10.92 -23.58 -1.92
N GLN A 349 -10.18 -23.67 -0.82
CA GLN A 349 -8.73 -23.50 -0.79
C GLN A 349 -8.06 -24.75 -0.24
N PRO A 350 -6.92 -25.18 -0.80
CA PRO A 350 -6.14 -26.27 -0.23
C PRO A 350 -5.55 -25.89 1.14
N LEU A 351 -5.41 -26.87 2.03
CA LEU A 351 -4.64 -26.78 3.26
C LEU A 351 -3.34 -27.59 3.08
N TYR A 352 -2.23 -27.05 3.58
CA TYR A 352 -0.89 -27.63 3.45
C TYR A 352 -0.29 -28.07 4.81
N ILE A 353 0.21 -29.32 4.92
CA ILE A 353 1.00 -29.77 6.09
C ILE A 353 2.42 -29.43 5.80
N MET A 354 3.08 -28.84 6.79
CA MET A 354 4.42 -28.41 6.58
C MET A 354 5.20 -28.57 7.89
N GLY A 355 6.20 -29.45 7.89
CA GLY A 355 7.04 -29.88 9.02
C GLY A 355 7.98 -31.00 8.54
N SER A 356 9.17 -31.13 9.15
CA SER A 356 10.31 -31.89 8.61
C SER A 356 9.96 -33.28 8.09
N LEU A 357 10.56 -33.68 6.96
CA LEU A 357 10.64 -35.05 6.41
C LEU A 357 10.29 -36.13 7.46
N PHE A 358 9.06 -36.64 7.44
CA PHE A 358 8.90 -38.04 7.83
C PHE A 358 9.61 -38.84 6.74
N ASN A 359 10.68 -39.54 7.11
CA ASN A 359 11.39 -40.46 6.23
C ASN A 359 10.37 -41.43 5.60
N ASN A 360 9.93 -41.14 4.38
CA ASN A 360 9.12 -42.02 3.56
C ASN A 360 10.04 -43.08 2.91
N GLU A 361 10.75 -43.86 3.73
CA GLU A 361 11.35 -45.12 3.26
C GLU A 361 10.31 -46.22 3.02
N ALA A 362 9.02 -45.93 3.22
CA ALA A 362 7.95 -46.92 3.14
C ALA A 362 7.01 -46.74 1.94
N VAL A 363 7.49 -46.35 0.76
CA VAL A 363 6.82 -46.72 -0.52
C VAL A 363 7.87 -46.98 -1.59
N LYS A 364 8.46 -48.18 -1.56
CA LYS A 364 9.03 -48.76 -2.78
C LYS A 364 7.88 -49.26 -3.64
N SER A 365 7.67 -48.64 -4.79
CA SER A 365 7.03 -49.31 -5.93
C SER A 365 7.84 -49.03 -7.19
N GLU A 366 8.05 -50.10 -7.94
CA GLU A 366 9.02 -50.35 -9.00
C GLU A 366 9.04 -49.35 -10.17
N PRO A 367 10.17 -49.24 -10.90
CA PRO A 367 10.28 -48.37 -12.06
C PRO A 367 9.62 -49.00 -13.30
N PRO A 368 8.94 -48.23 -14.17
CA PRO A 368 8.67 -48.71 -15.51
C PRO A 368 9.95 -48.64 -16.35
N ALA A 369 10.36 -49.81 -16.83
CA ALA A 369 11.22 -49.94 -17.99
C ALA A 369 10.49 -49.40 -19.23
N ASN A 370 11.08 -48.41 -19.91
CA ASN A 370 11.43 -48.51 -21.32
C ASN A 370 12.02 -47.20 -21.84
N SER A 371 13.22 -47.34 -22.39
CA SER A 371 13.95 -46.41 -23.23
C SER A 371 13.20 -46.07 -24.52
N ILE A 372 13.13 -44.80 -24.89
CA ILE A 372 13.14 -44.38 -26.30
C ILE A 372 13.98 -43.10 -26.43
N ASN A 373 15.01 -43.21 -27.28
CA ASN A 373 15.83 -42.12 -27.80
C ASN A 373 14.96 -41.02 -28.40
N ASN A 374 15.32 -39.74 -28.23
CA ASN A 374 15.08 -38.76 -29.29
C ASN A 374 16.14 -37.66 -29.25
N GLU A 375 16.63 -37.38 -30.45
CA GLU A 375 17.79 -36.60 -30.83
C GLU A 375 17.71 -35.14 -30.39
N VAL A 376 18.85 -34.62 -29.97
CA VAL A 376 19.09 -33.19 -29.74
C VAL A 376 19.11 -32.47 -31.09
N VAL A 377 18.03 -31.77 -31.42
CA VAL A 377 18.07 -30.72 -32.45
C VAL A 377 18.41 -29.42 -31.74
N GLN A 378 19.67 -28.99 -31.88
CA GLN A 378 20.07 -27.63 -31.50
C GLN A 378 19.42 -26.65 -32.48
N VAL A 379 18.52 -25.80 -31.97
CA VAL A 379 18.08 -24.58 -32.65
C VAL A 379 18.81 -23.42 -32.00
N THR A 380 19.72 -22.81 -32.76
CA THR A 380 20.42 -21.58 -32.41
C THR A 380 19.41 -20.44 -32.27
N PRO A 381 19.38 -19.67 -31.16
CA PRO A 381 18.59 -18.46 -31.08
C PRO A 381 19.26 -17.38 -31.95
N VAL A 382 18.50 -16.85 -32.91
CA VAL A 382 18.83 -15.61 -33.61
C VAL A 382 18.62 -14.47 -32.61
N ALA A 383 19.66 -13.65 -32.41
CA ALA A 383 19.60 -12.46 -31.59
C ALA A 383 18.67 -11.42 -32.25
N GLU A 384 17.59 -11.05 -31.57
CA GLU A 384 16.87 -9.80 -31.81
C GLU A 384 17.33 -8.78 -30.75
N GLU A 385 17.99 -7.72 -31.21
CA GLU A 385 18.28 -6.53 -30.40
C GLU A 385 16.97 -5.80 -30.06
N PRO A 386 16.78 -5.32 -28.82
CA PRO A 386 15.64 -4.48 -28.47
C PRO A 386 15.80 -3.05 -29.04
N PRO A 387 14.72 -2.40 -29.52
CA PRO A 387 14.80 -1.07 -30.10
C PRO A 387 14.94 -0.01 -29.01
N ALA A 388 16.18 0.38 -28.71
CA ALA A 388 16.46 1.68 -28.11
C ALA A 388 16.52 2.72 -29.23
N THR A 389 15.48 3.54 -29.42
CA THR A 389 15.53 4.89 -30.04
C THR A 389 14.13 5.43 -30.35
N SER A 390 13.58 6.23 -29.45
CA SER A 390 12.50 7.17 -29.84
C SER A 390 12.68 8.53 -29.14
N ALA A 391 13.11 8.53 -27.88
CA ALA A 391 13.37 9.76 -27.13
C ALA A 391 14.64 10.52 -27.59
N SER A 392 15.76 9.82 -27.86
CA SER A 392 17.02 10.46 -28.28
C SER A 392 16.94 11.03 -29.71
N GLN A 393 16.30 10.31 -30.63
CA GLN A 393 16.08 10.79 -32.00
C GLN A 393 15.19 12.03 -32.02
N GLN A 394 14.13 12.10 -31.21
CA GLN A 394 13.29 13.31 -31.13
C GLN A 394 14.07 14.53 -30.62
N ALA A 395 14.97 14.34 -29.66
CA ALA A 395 15.84 15.41 -29.16
C ALA A 395 16.85 15.91 -30.21
N GLU A 396 17.42 15.01 -31.02
CA GLU A 396 18.34 15.36 -32.10
C GLU A 396 17.64 16.11 -33.25
N TRP A 397 16.44 15.67 -33.65
CA TRP A 397 15.64 16.36 -34.68
C TRP A 397 15.20 17.76 -34.23
N LEU A 398 14.86 17.94 -32.96
CA LEU A 398 14.55 19.25 -32.37
C LEU A 398 15.78 20.16 -32.37
N ALA A 399 16.94 19.68 -31.91
CA ALA A 399 18.18 20.47 -31.93
C ALA A 399 18.57 20.90 -33.36
N ALA A 400 18.44 20.00 -34.34
CA ALA A 400 18.72 20.30 -35.75
C ALA A 400 17.76 21.34 -36.34
N THR A 401 16.46 21.26 -36.03
CA THR A 401 15.48 22.26 -36.48
C THR A 401 15.71 23.64 -35.84
N PHE A 402 16.11 23.70 -34.57
CA PHE A 402 16.48 24.96 -33.91
C PHE A 402 17.75 25.59 -34.51
N ALA A 403 18.77 24.78 -34.83
CA ALA A 403 19.99 25.27 -35.48
C ALA A 403 19.68 25.90 -36.86
N LEU A 404 18.79 25.28 -37.63
CA LEU A 404 18.33 25.79 -38.93
C LEU A 404 17.53 27.09 -38.80
N LEU A 405 16.70 27.22 -37.75
CA LEU A 405 15.96 28.47 -37.49
C LEU A 405 16.89 29.62 -37.09
N ILE A 406 17.89 29.38 -36.25
CA ILE A 406 18.89 30.38 -35.85
C ILE A 406 19.70 30.84 -37.07
N LEU A 407 20.15 29.90 -37.91
CA LEU A 407 20.82 30.20 -39.17
C LEU A 407 19.92 31.00 -40.12
N GLY A 408 18.65 30.59 -40.26
CA GLY A 408 17.66 31.30 -41.08
C GLY A 408 17.46 32.75 -40.63
N PHE A 409 17.29 32.98 -39.32
CA PHE A 409 17.18 34.33 -38.75
C PHE A 409 18.48 35.14 -38.88
N GLY A 410 19.64 34.51 -38.71
CA GLY A 410 20.94 35.14 -38.93
C GLY A 410 21.11 35.64 -40.36
N VAL A 411 20.80 34.80 -41.36
CA VAL A 411 20.85 35.15 -42.78
C VAL A 411 19.83 36.23 -43.14
N LEU A 412 18.60 36.14 -42.62
CA LEU A 412 17.57 37.18 -42.82
C LEU A 412 17.99 38.52 -42.21
N SER A 413 18.62 38.50 -41.03
CA SER A 413 19.11 39.70 -40.36
C SER A 413 20.26 40.34 -41.15
N ILE A 414 21.22 39.54 -41.65
CA ILE A 414 22.31 40.00 -42.53
C ILE A 414 21.76 40.55 -43.85
N TYR A 415 20.80 39.87 -44.48
CA TYR A 415 20.15 40.31 -45.72
C TYR A 415 19.44 41.66 -45.53
N TYR A 416 18.66 41.81 -44.45
CA TYR A 416 18.00 43.07 -44.12
C TYR A 416 19.00 44.18 -43.79
N HIS A 417 20.11 43.85 -43.13
CA HIS A 417 21.15 44.83 -42.80
C HIS A 417 21.89 45.32 -44.05
N LYS A 418 22.16 44.42 -45.01
CA LYS A 418 22.81 44.73 -46.29
C LYS A 418 21.89 45.53 -47.21
N LYS A 419 20.59 45.19 -47.28
CA LYS A 419 19.56 45.94 -48.03
C LYS A 419 19.30 47.33 -47.44
N ARG A 420 19.48 47.52 -46.12
CA ARG A 420 19.37 48.83 -45.46
C ARG A 420 20.52 49.79 -45.76
N ARG A 421 21.74 49.30 -46.05
CA ARG A 421 22.85 50.17 -46.49
C ARG A 421 22.56 50.89 -47.81
N ALA A 422 21.55 50.47 -48.57
CA ALA A 422 21.13 51.11 -49.82
C ALA A 422 20.10 52.26 -49.62
N HIS A 423 19.46 52.40 -48.46
CA HIS A 423 18.48 53.47 -48.21
C HIS A 423 18.69 54.13 -46.85
N ASN A 424 19.27 55.34 -46.87
CA ASN A 424 19.46 56.21 -45.71
C ASN A 424 18.11 56.70 -45.15
N LYS A 425 17.59 56.01 -44.12
CA LYS A 425 16.87 56.61 -42.96
C LYS A 425 16.49 55.53 -41.92
N PRO A 426 16.82 55.70 -40.63
CA PRO A 426 16.51 54.72 -39.60
C PRO A 426 15.09 54.91 -39.08
N HIS A 427 14.15 54.04 -39.45
CA HIS A 427 12.85 53.97 -38.78
C HIS A 427 12.93 53.12 -37.49
N GLY A 428 12.32 53.64 -36.42
CA GLY A 428 12.28 53.10 -35.04
C GLY A 428 11.66 51.70 -34.87
N ASN A 429 11.26 51.03 -35.95
CA ASN A 429 10.73 49.67 -35.90
C ASN A 429 11.83 48.60 -35.72
N PHE A 430 13.10 48.93 -35.96
CA PHE A 430 14.21 47.98 -35.77
C PHE A 430 14.53 47.73 -34.30
N ARG A 431 14.41 48.76 -33.45
CA ARG A 431 14.51 48.59 -31.99
C ARG A 431 13.41 47.68 -31.45
N LYS A 432 12.20 47.76 -32.01
CA LYS A 432 11.07 46.89 -31.64
C LYS A 432 11.29 45.43 -32.07
N LEU A 433 11.95 45.22 -33.21
CA LEU A 433 12.27 43.88 -33.70
C LEU A 433 13.40 43.23 -32.88
N ILE A 434 14.44 44.00 -32.53
CA ILE A 434 15.48 43.55 -31.59
C ILE A 434 14.89 43.25 -30.22
N PHE A 435 14.03 44.12 -29.67
CA PHE A 435 13.36 43.86 -28.40
C PHE A 435 12.46 42.61 -28.45
N GLY A 436 11.73 42.40 -29.55
CA GLY A 436 10.92 41.20 -29.75
C GLY A 436 11.76 39.93 -29.87
N SER A 437 12.90 39.99 -30.57
CA SER A 437 13.83 38.87 -30.68
C SER A 437 14.53 38.58 -29.35
N ILE A 438 14.92 39.60 -28.58
CA ILE A 438 15.48 39.41 -27.24
C ILE A 438 14.44 38.83 -26.30
N LEU A 439 13.19 39.32 -26.30
CA LEU A 439 12.11 38.78 -25.48
C LEU A 439 11.79 37.32 -25.86
N PHE A 440 11.78 36.99 -27.15
CA PHE A 440 11.59 35.63 -27.64
C PHE A 440 12.75 34.72 -27.23
N ILE A 441 14.00 35.17 -27.38
CA ILE A 441 15.17 34.43 -26.89
C ILE A 441 15.10 34.28 -25.37
N SER A 442 14.67 35.29 -24.62
CA SER A 442 14.53 35.25 -23.15
C SER A 442 13.47 34.22 -22.72
N LEU A 443 12.33 34.20 -23.40
CA LEU A 443 11.23 33.25 -23.17
C LEU A 443 11.65 31.82 -23.54
N VAL A 444 12.41 31.66 -24.63
CA VAL A 444 12.96 30.36 -25.05
C VAL A 444 14.07 29.90 -24.11
N THR A 445 14.96 30.78 -23.64
CA THR A 445 15.99 30.42 -22.63
C THR A 445 15.39 30.15 -21.26
N LEU A 446 14.24 30.76 -20.91
CA LEU A 446 13.47 30.36 -19.73
C LEU A 446 12.95 28.92 -19.84
N GLN A 447 12.79 28.39 -21.05
CA GLN A 447 12.43 26.99 -21.31
C GLN A 447 13.65 26.06 -21.44
N ILE A 448 14.87 26.61 -21.58
CA ILE A 448 16.16 25.88 -21.51
C ILE A 448 16.76 25.97 -20.10
N VAL A 449 15.98 26.38 -19.09
CA VAL A 449 16.15 25.72 -17.79
C VAL A 449 15.59 24.32 -18.00
N ILE A 450 16.37 23.47 -18.67
CA ILE A 450 16.32 22.05 -18.36
C ILE A 450 16.45 22.08 -16.83
N PRO A 451 15.45 21.61 -16.06
CA PRO A 451 15.75 21.34 -14.68
C PRO A 451 16.95 20.39 -14.79
N VAL A 452 18.15 20.85 -14.44
CA VAL A 452 19.18 19.93 -13.99
C VAL A 452 18.41 19.17 -12.95
N ALA A 453 17.98 17.96 -13.31
CA ALA A 453 17.00 17.23 -12.54
C ALA A 453 17.62 17.18 -11.16
N ARG A 454 17.08 17.98 -10.24
CA ARG A 454 17.28 17.69 -8.84
C ARG A 454 16.73 16.28 -8.79
N ALA A 455 17.62 15.32 -8.57
CA ALA A 455 17.20 13.98 -8.25
C ALA A 455 16.08 14.09 -7.22
N GLY A 456 15.05 13.27 -7.36
CA GLY A 456 13.90 13.33 -6.46
C GLY A 456 14.38 13.39 -5.01
N THR A 457 13.71 14.13 -4.15
CA THR A 457 14.04 14.08 -2.72
C THR A 457 13.80 12.67 -2.18
N HIS A 458 12.82 11.96 -2.74
CA HIS A 458 12.41 10.61 -2.34
C HIS A 458 12.49 9.62 -3.50
N CYS A 459 12.99 8.41 -3.25
CA CYS A 459 12.79 7.26 -4.13
C CYS A 459 12.41 6.01 -3.37
N ILE A 460 11.81 5.07 -4.10
CA ILE A 460 11.57 3.71 -3.63
C ILE A 460 12.01 2.69 -4.67
N ALA A 461 12.65 1.63 -4.21
CA ALA A 461 13.00 0.46 -5.01
C ALA A 461 12.14 -0.73 -4.61
N PHE A 462 11.48 -1.34 -5.59
CA PHE A 462 10.70 -2.56 -5.41
C PHE A 462 11.44 -3.74 -6.02
N TYR A 463 11.85 -4.65 -5.16
CA TYR A 463 12.49 -5.91 -5.52
C TYR A 463 11.55 -7.07 -5.21
N GLY A 464 11.59 -8.10 -6.03
CA GLY A 464 10.86 -9.33 -5.77
C GLY A 464 11.44 -10.52 -6.51
N SER A 465 12.06 -11.42 -5.77
CA SER A 465 12.54 -12.69 -6.29
C SER A 465 11.37 -13.65 -6.54
N ARG A 466 11.40 -14.32 -7.69
CA ARG A 466 10.50 -15.41 -8.08
C ARG A 466 11.15 -16.77 -7.87
N TRP A 467 12.43 -16.79 -7.49
CA TRP A 467 13.19 -18.02 -7.36
C TRP A 467 12.52 -18.95 -6.35
N TYR A 468 12.16 -20.14 -6.81
CA TYR A 468 11.52 -21.16 -5.98
C TYR A 468 10.32 -20.64 -5.16
N MET A 469 9.59 -19.66 -5.68
CA MET A 469 8.36 -19.13 -5.08
C MET A 469 7.14 -19.82 -5.70
N VAL A 470 6.09 -19.99 -4.90
CA VAL A 470 4.81 -20.48 -5.42
C VAL A 470 4.09 -19.38 -6.21
N GLN A 471 3.30 -19.77 -7.22
CA GLN A 471 2.67 -18.80 -8.12
C GLN A 471 1.75 -17.80 -7.41
N ASP A 472 1.00 -18.24 -6.39
CA ASP A 472 0.12 -17.34 -5.64
C ASP A 472 0.93 -16.24 -4.94
N GLU A 473 2.08 -16.58 -4.35
CA GLU A 473 2.99 -15.59 -3.74
C GLU A 473 3.57 -14.65 -4.80
N ILE A 474 4.01 -15.17 -5.95
CA ILE A 474 4.49 -14.36 -7.09
C ILE A 474 3.39 -13.36 -7.54
N SER A 475 2.15 -13.83 -7.66
CA SER A 475 1.02 -13.00 -8.07
C SER A 475 0.69 -11.93 -7.03
N TYR A 476 0.69 -12.27 -5.73
CA TYR A 476 0.46 -11.27 -4.68
C TYR A 476 1.62 -10.30 -4.50
N ALA A 477 2.88 -10.73 -4.64
CA ALA A 477 4.03 -9.85 -4.60
C ALA A 477 3.98 -8.82 -5.73
N LYS A 478 3.71 -9.27 -6.97
CA LYS A 478 3.54 -8.35 -8.11
C LYS A 478 2.34 -7.43 -7.91
N TYR A 479 1.21 -7.94 -7.40
CA TYR A 479 0.05 -7.12 -7.06
C TYR A 479 0.38 -6.03 -6.04
N VAL A 480 1.12 -6.36 -4.98
CA VAL A 480 1.58 -5.37 -3.98
C VAL A 480 2.47 -4.33 -4.64
N ILE A 481 3.49 -4.74 -5.39
CA ILE A 481 4.45 -3.82 -6.04
C ILE A 481 3.73 -2.85 -6.99
N ASP A 482 2.89 -3.37 -7.90
CA ASP A 482 2.21 -2.57 -8.93
C ASP A 482 1.31 -1.50 -8.32
N ASN A 483 0.61 -1.84 -7.24
CA ASN A 483 -0.26 -0.89 -6.56
C ASN A 483 0.52 0.02 -5.60
N SER A 484 1.65 -0.44 -5.06
CA SER A 484 2.52 0.38 -4.20
C SER A 484 3.20 1.48 -5.00
N GLU A 485 3.62 1.20 -6.24
CA GLU A 485 4.16 2.21 -7.17
C GLU A 485 3.21 3.40 -7.32
N ILE A 486 1.90 3.12 -7.44
CA ILE A 486 0.87 4.17 -7.54
C ILE A 486 0.84 5.04 -6.27
N TRP A 487 0.81 4.41 -5.08
CA TRP A 487 0.68 5.15 -3.82
C TRP A 487 1.94 5.94 -3.46
N PHE A 488 3.12 5.34 -3.63
CA PHE A 488 4.39 6.05 -3.46
C PHE A 488 4.55 7.16 -4.51
N GLY A 489 4.13 6.93 -5.76
CA GLY A 489 4.08 7.95 -6.80
C GLY A 489 3.20 9.15 -6.40
N TYR A 490 2.03 8.92 -5.80
CA TYR A 490 1.20 9.99 -5.25
C TYR A 490 1.83 10.72 -4.05
N ALA A 491 2.67 10.04 -3.27
CA ALA A 491 3.49 10.66 -2.22
C ALA A 491 4.74 11.37 -2.77
N GLY A 492 4.93 11.44 -4.09
CA GLY A 492 6.03 12.18 -4.72
C GLY A 492 7.33 11.40 -4.87
N TYR A 493 7.30 10.07 -4.75
CA TYR A 493 8.47 9.23 -4.90
C TYR A 493 8.81 8.99 -6.38
N THR A 494 10.11 8.95 -6.67
CA THR A 494 10.60 8.26 -7.87
C THR A 494 10.57 6.75 -7.61
N CYS A 495 9.75 6.00 -8.34
CA CYS A 495 9.59 4.57 -8.13
C CYS A 495 10.41 3.76 -9.14
N TYR A 496 11.04 2.69 -8.66
CA TYR A 496 11.79 1.74 -9.48
C TYR A 496 11.22 0.33 -9.28
N ASP A 497 10.43 -0.17 -10.23
CA ASP A 497 10.02 -1.58 -10.28
C ASP A 497 11.17 -2.41 -10.86
N LEU A 498 11.80 -3.20 -9.99
CA LEU A 498 12.93 -4.07 -10.29
C LEU A 498 12.54 -5.53 -10.01
N TYR A 499 11.25 -5.86 -10.09
CA TYR A 499 10.72 -7.19 -9.84
C TYR A 499 11.22 -8.25 -10.83
N GLY A 500 11.29 -9.51 -10.37
CA GLY A 500 11.62 -10.66 -11.20
C GLY A 500 13.07 -10.62 -11.66
N SER A 501 13.32 -10.80 -12.96
CA SER A 501 14.70 -10.94 -13.48
C SER A 501 15.58 -9.70 -13.28
N LEU A 502 15.02 -8.57 -12.83
CA LEU A 502 15.75 -7.36 -12.45
C LEU A 502 16.14 -7.34 -10.96
N THR A 503 15.61 -8.25 -10.15
CA THR A 503 16.00 -8.47 -8.76
C THR A 503 17.24 -9.35 -8.80
N GLN A 504 18.40 -8.73 -8.99
CA GLN A 504 19.71 -9.38 -9.07
C GLN A 504 20.60 -8.79 -7.98
N GLU A 505 21.45 -9.59 -7.33
CA GLU A 505 22.30 -9.15 -6.21
C GLU A 505 23.08 -7.87 -6.57
N GLN A 506 23.78 -7.90 -7.71
CA GLN A 506 24.56 -6.77 -8.20
C GLN A 506 23.70 -5.51 -8.41
N VAL A 507 22.48 -5.66 -8.94
CA VAL A 507 21.55 -4.55 -9.16
C VAL A 507 21.12 -3.95 -7.83
N ILE A 508 20.81 -4.79 -6.84
CA ILE A 508 20.42 -4.36 -5.49
C ILE A 508 21.56 -3.58 -4.83
N LEU A 509 22.78 -4.12 -4.84
CA LEU A 509 23.95 -3.47 -4.22
C LEU A 509 24.37 -2.18 -4.91
N ASP A 510 24.31 -2.13 -6.24
CA ASP A 510 24.63 -0.92 -7.00
C ASP A 510 23.56 0.16 -6.81
N HIS A 511 22.28 -0.22 -6.79
CA HIS A 511 21.19 0.70 -6.51
C HIS A 511 21.21 1.21 -5.07
N ALA A 512 21.53 0.38 -4.08
CA ALA A 512 21.72 0.83 -2.70
C ALA A 512 22.76 1.96 -2.65
N SER A 513 23.92 1.78 -3.29
CA SER A 513 24.95 2.83 -3.33
C SER A 513 24.54 4.05 -4.16
N ALA A 514 23.86 3.86 -5.29
CA ALA A 514 23.45 4.94 -6.17
C ALA A 514 22.35 5.79 -5.51
N PHE A 515 21.36 5.17 -4.88
CA PHE A 515 20.25 5.90 -4.27
C PHE A 515 20.69 6.74 -3.08
N GLU A 516 21.62 6.24 -2.26
CA GLU A 516 22.31 7.03 -1.22
C GLU A 516 23.03 8.28 -1.79
N GLN A 517 23.46 8.24 -3.04
CA GLN A 517 24.13 9.36 -3.71
C GLN A 517 23.17 10.39 -4.28
N TYR A 518 22.05 9.94 -4.86
CA TYR A 518 21.20 10.81 -5.65
C TYR A 518 19.94 11.27 -4.91
N PHE A 519 19.40 10.50 -3.97
CA PHE A 519 18.17 10.83 -3.26
C PHE A 519 18.47 11.25 -1.83
N ASP A 520 17.58 12.00 -1.19
CA ASP A 520 17.71 12.41 0.22
C ASP A 520 17.05 11.42 1.18
N HIS A 521 15.99 10.76 0.70
CA HIS A 521 15.22 9.75 1.40
C HIS A 521 15.00 8.55 0.48
N VAL A 522 15.47 7.38 0.89
CA VAL A 522 15.37 6.14 0.13
C VAL A 522 14.51 5.15 0.89
N ALA A 523 13.45 4.67 0.25
CA ALA A 523 12.66 3.54 0.71
C ALA A 523 13.01 2.28 -0.10
N MET A 524 12.84 1.11 0.50
CA MET A 524 13.04 -0.16 -0.20
C MET A 524 12.01 -1.18 0.25
N PHE A 525 11.47 -1.92 -0.72
CA PHE A 525 10.67 -3.11 -0.49
C PHE A 525 11.32 -4.30 -1.21
N HIS A 526 11.48 -5.40 -0.50
CA HIS A 526 11.91 -6.67 -1.09
C HIS A 526 10.96 -7.80 -0.70
N HIS A 527 10.61 -8.66 -1.65
CA HIS A 527 9.90 -9.92 -1.41
C HIS A 527 10.71 -11.10 -1.94
N GLY A 528 10.82 -12.18 -1.15
CA GLY A 528 11.52 -13.38 -1.60
C GLY A 528 11.89 -14.32 -0.46
N HIS A 529 12.89 -15.17 -0.72
CA HIS A 529 13.49 -16.03 0.28
C HIS A 529 14.53 -15.29 1.11
N GLY A 530 14.72 -15.74 2.34
CA GLY A 530 15.72 -15.19 3.25
C GLY A 530 16.24 -16.23 4.21
N GLY A 531 17.47 -16.04 4.66
CA GLY A 531 18.18 -17.00 5.48
C GLY A 531 19.36 -16.39 6.22
N PHE A 532 20.35 -17.23 6.45
CA PHE A 532 21.64 -16.85 6.98
C PHE A 532 22.68 -17.89 6.58
N ASN A 533 23.95 -17.49 6.54
CA ASN A 533 25.10 -18.39 6.47
C ASN A 533 26.10 -18.06 7.58
N TYR A 534 27.02 -18.98 7.86
CA TYR A 534 28.11 -18.75 8.82
C TYR A 534 29.39 -18.40 8.07
N THR A 535 29.88 -17.19 8.28
CA THR A 535 31.17 -16.72 7.76
C THR A 535 32.15 -16.59 8.92
N ASN A 536 33.23 -17.38 8.90
CA ASN A 536 34.23 -17.44 9.98
C ASN A 536 33.63 -17.62 11.39
N GLY A 537 32.58 -18.45 11.50
CA GLY A 537 31.90 -18.75 12.76
C GLY A 537 30.89 -17.69 13.22
N VAL A 538 30.70 -16.61 12.45
CA VAL A 538 29.67 -15.60 12.69
C VAL A 538 28.51 -15.79 11.73
N LYS A 539 27.29 -15.76 12.27
CA LYS A 539 26.07 -15.82 11.47
C LYS A 539 25.86 -14.47 10.77
N HIS A 540 25.72 -14.49 9.46
CA HIS A 540 25.37 -13.36 8.61
C HIS A 540 24.05 -13.65 7.91
N TRP A 541 23.16 -12.68 7.88
CA TRP A 541 21.85 -12.81 7.28
C TRP A 541 21.91 -12.50 5.78
N ASP A 542 21.08 -13.18 5.01
CA ASP A 542 20.96 -13.03 3.56
C ASP A 542 19.50 -13.04 3.11
N TYR A 543 19.23 -12.41 1.97
CA TYR A 543 18.01 -12.63 1.19
C TYR A 543 18.36 -12.81 -0.28
N PHE A 544 17.48 -13.50 -1.01
CA PHE A 544 17.83 -14.10 -2.28
C PHE A 544 17.40 -13.20 -3.43
N ASP A 545 18.19 -13.15 -4.48
CA ASP A 545 17.81 -12.55 -5.74
C ASP A 545 16.94 -13.51 -6.58
N ASP A 546 16.64 -13.17 -7.83
CA ASP A 546 15.77 -13.95 -8.72
C ASP A 546 16.44 -15.21 -9.32
N ASP A 547 17.77 -15.29 -9.26
CA ASP A 547 18.57 -16.45 -9.67
C ASP A 547 18.77 -17.42 -8.47
N GLY A 548 18.73 -16.89 -7.25
CA GLY A 548 18.36 -17.61 -6.03
C GLY A 548 19.50 -18.01 -5.10
N ASN A 549 19.77 -19.31 -4.99
CA ASN A 549 20.85 -19.85 -4.15
C ASN A 549 21.62 -20.92 -4.92
N VAL A 550 21.90 -20.64 -6.19
CA VAL A 550 22.74 -21.49 -7.04
C VAL A 550 24.22 -21.19 -6.77
N SER A 551 24.53 -19.95 -6.41
CA SER A 551 25.84 -19.47 -5.99
C SER A 551 25.78 -18.57 -4.76
N GLU A 552 26.92 -18.32 -4.11
CA GLU A 552 27.00 -17.29 -3.06
C GLU A 552 26.74 -15.88 -3.63
N ALA A 553 26.90 -15.68 -4.94
CA ALA A 553 26.67 -14.42 -5.66
C ALA A 553 25.20 -14.22 -6.11
N ASP A 554 24.29 -15.02 -5.58
CA ASP A 554 22.83 -14.91 -5.82
C ASP A 554 22.11 -14.41 -4.53
N LYS A 555 22.90 -14.10 -3.50
CA LYS A 555 22.44 -13.75 -2.15
C LYS A 555 22.97 -12.39 -1.77
N VAL A 556 22.10 -11.54 -1.26
CA VAL A 556 22.47 -10.24 -0.75
C VAL A 556 22.73 -10.34 0.75
N TYR A 557 23.99 -10.25 1.16
CA TYR A 557 24.37 -10.35 2.58
C TYR A 557 24.39 -9.01 3.31
N ASP A 558 24.14 -9.06 4.62
CA ASP A 558 24.22 -7.89 5.51
C ASP A 558 25.58 -7.16 5.44
N PHE A 559 26.69 -7.89 5.39
CA PHE A 559 28.04 -7.33 5.29
C PHE A 559 28.33 -6.68 3.92
N GLU A 560 27.57 -7.01 2.87
CA GLU A 560 27.69 -6.43 1.53
C GLU A 560 26.81 -5.19 1.37
N VAL A 561 25.63 -5.20 1.98
CA VAL A 561 24.70 -4.06 2.01
C VAL A 561 25.32 -2.90 2.78
N TYR A 562 25.86 -3.15 3.98
CA TYR A 562 26.36 -2.11 4.88
C TYR A 562 27.33 -1.09 4.23
N PRO A 563 28.37 -1.47 3.46
CA PRO A 563 29.22 -0.49 2.79
C PRO A 563 28.50 0.31 1.68
N ARG A 564 27.35 -0.17 1.17
CA ARG A 564 26.57 0.49 0.11
C ARG A 564 25.60 1.53 0.67
N THR A 565 25.15 1.37 1.91
CA THR A 565 24.18 2.23 2.61
C THR A 565 24.83 3.33 3.47
N TRP A 566 26.12 3.61 3.24
CA TRP A 566 26.99 4.39 4.12
C TRP A 566 26.58 5.85 4.45
N ARG A 567 25.68 6.47 3.69
CA ARG A 567 25.13 7.81 4.01
C ARG A 567 23.86 7.73 4.88
N SER A 568 23.34 6.53 5.12
CA SER A 568 22.14 6.23 5.91
C SER A 568 20.91 7.01 5.43
N LYS A 569 20.71 7.07 4.12
CA LYS A 569 19.53 7.67 3.49
C LYS A 569 18.43 6.65 3.22
N HIS A 570 18.75 5.35 3.24
CA HIS A 570 17.73 4.31 3.41
C HIS A 570 17.08 4.49 4.78
N PHE A 571 15.94 5.17 4.80
CA PHE A 571 15.24 5.53 6.03
C PHE A 571 14.02 4.61 6.27
N PHE A 572 13.53 3.94 5.23
CA PHE A 572 12.43 2.98 5.37
C PHE A 572 12.71 1.73 4.55
N VAL A 573 12.81 0.59 5.21
CA VAL A 573 13.12 -0.69 4.56
C VAL A 573 12.14 -1.76 5.02
N ILE A 574 11.45 -2.40 4.08
CA ILE A 574 10.66 -3.61 4.31
C ILE A 574 11.32 -4.76 3.57
N ILE A 575 11.74 -5.78 4.31
CA ILE A 575 12.17 -7.05 3.72
C ILE A 575 11.17 -8.15 4.10
N TRP A 576 10.30 -8.45 3.15
CA TRP A 576 9.29 -9.50 3.24
C TRP A 576 9.88 -10.87 2.91
N ALA A 577 10.86 -11.27 3.71
CA ALA A 577 11.56 -12.55 3.59
C ALA A 577 11.86 -13.13 4.99
N CYS A 578 12.08 -14.45 5.05
CA CYS A 578 12.35 -15.15 6.30
C CYS A 578 13.62 -14.61 6.99
N ARG A 579 13.63 -14.56 8.33
CA ARG A 579 14.80 -14.26 9.19
C ARG A 579 15.40 -12.86 9.11
N GLN A 580 14.87 -11.96 8.30
CA GLN A 580 15.45 -10.62 8.10
C GLN A 580 15.30 -9.70 9.32
N GLY A 581 14.48 -10.10 10.30
CA GLY A 581 14.30 -9.41 11.58
C GLY A 581 14.74 -10.23 12.79
N ASP A 582 15.54 -11.30 12.62
CA ASP A 582 15.97 -12.16 13.75
C ASP A 582 16.74 -11.39 14.84
N ILE A 583 17.52 -10.39 14.44
CA ILE A 583 18.29 -9.50 15.32
C ILE A 583 18.31 -8.07 14.76
N GLU A 584 18.49 -7.08 15.63
CA GLU A 584 18.72 -5.68 15.25
C GLU A 584 20.06 -5.53 14.51
N GLY A 585 21.13 -6.08 15.11
CA GLY A 585 22.44 -6.19 14.48
C GLY A 585 23.55 -5.42 15.19
N TYR A 586 24.79 -5.61 14.72
CA TYR A 586 26.01 -4.99 15.24
C TYR A 586 27.16 -5.10 14.23
N TYR A 587 28.27 -4.41 14.48
CA TYR A 587 29.48 -4.56 13.67
C TYR A 587 30.42 -5.61 14.25
N HIS A 588 30.87 -6.55 13.40
CA HIS A 588 31.83 -7.60 13.75
C HIS A 588 33.09 -7.52 12.86
N SER A 589 34.14 -8.27 13.18
CA SER A 589 35.37 -8.32 12.36
C SER A 589 35.15 -8.87 10.94
N THR A 590 34.05 -9.59 10.73
CA THR A 590 33.61 -10.13 9.42
C THR A 590 32.70 -9.18 8.65
N GLY A 591 32.37 -8.01 9.21
CA GLY A 591 31.46 -7.03 8.62
C GLY A 591 30.24 -6.76 9.49
N ALA A 592 29.24 -6.09 8.91
CA ALA A 592 27.95 -5.89 9.56
C ALA A 592 27.23 -7.22 9.76
N VAL A 593 26.50 -7.32 10.87
CA VAL A 593 25.75 -8.50 11.27
C VAL A 593 24.32 -8.06 11.54
N GLY A 594 23.34 -8.65 10.84
CA GLY A 594 21.92 -8.32 10.93
C GLY A 594 21.48 -7.29 9.87
N MET A 595 20.38 -7.60 9.18
CA MET A 595 19.85 -6.74 8.11
C MET A 595 19.40 -5.34 8.56
N PRO A 596 18.73 -5.16 9.72
CA PRO A 596 18.36 -3.82 10.14
C PRO A 596 19.60 -2.92 10.29
N PHE A 597 20.64 -3.44 10.94
CA PHE A 597 21.93 -2.76 11.08
C PHE A 597 22.65 -2.55 9.74
N ALA A 598 22.56 -3.51 8.80
CA ALA A 598 23.14 -3.35 7.48
C ALA A 598 22.53 -2.18 6.69
N TRP A 599 21.20 -2.05 6.73
CA TRP A 599 20.51 -1.01 5.99
C TRP A 599 20.62 0.37 6.65
N HIS A 600 20.55 0.43 7.98
CA HIS A 600 20.44 1.72 8.70
C HIS A 600 21.71 2.17 9.42
N HIS A 601 22.73 1.31 9.54
CA HIS A 601 23.89 1.53 10.41
C HIS A 601 23.46 1.59 11.91
N PRO A 602 24.36 1.72 12.92
CA PRO A 602 23.96 1.67 14.32
C PRO A 602 22.76 2.56 14.65
N VAL A 603 21.78 1.94 15.30
CA VAL A 603 20.43 2.41 15.58
C VAL A 603 20.45 3.42 16.73
N ASP A 604 21.01 4.60 16.49
CA ASP A 604 20.88 5.77 17.38
C ASP A 604 20.20 6.94 16.64
N ARG A 605 19.53 6.64 15.51
CA ARG A 605 18.83 7.62 14.69
C ARG A 605 17.32 7.40 14.81
N ASN A 606 16.65 8.33 15.46
CA ASN A 606 15.19 8.38 15.59
C ASN A 606 14.44 8.63 14.26
N TYR A 607 15.01 8.27 13.10
CA TYR A 607 14.52 8.72 11.79
C TYR A 607 14.41 7.61 10.74
N ASP A 608 14.72 6.36 11.10
CA ASP A 608 14.59 5.23 10.20
C ASP A 608 13.65 4.16 10.76
N CYS A 609 13.08 3.30 9.91
CA CYS A 609 12.22 2.20 10.32
C CYS A 609 12.42 0.99 9.42
N PHE A 610 12.82 -0.13 10.02
CA PHE A 610 13.03 -1.39 9.33
C PHE A 610 11.92 -2.37 9.73
N ILE A 611 11.26 -2.99 8.75
CA ILE A 611 10.30 -4.07 8.98
C ILE A 611 10.85 -5.35 8.36
N GLY A 612 10.94 -6.39 9.17
CA GLY A 612 11.32 -7.73 8.73
C GLY A 612 10.61 -8.80 9.55
N PHE A 613 11.12 -10.02 9.46
CA PHE A 613 10.52 -11.16 10.14
C PHE A 613 11.54 -11.94 10.95
N LYS A 614 11.16 -12.28 12.17
CA LYS A 614 11.85 -13.29 12.97
C LYS A 614 11.38 -14.68 12.56
N ASP A 615 12.35 -15.57 12.36
CA ASP A 615 12.18 -16.92 11.85
C ASP A 615 11.56 -16.95 10.45
N ALA A 616 10.23 -17.03 10.34
CA ALA A 616 9.52 -17.18 9.07
C ALA A 616 8.79 -15.88 8.68
N SER A 617 8.78 -15.51 7.40
CA SER A 617 7.90 -14.44 6.90
C SER A 617 6.45 -14.91 6.76
N MET A 618 5.50 -13.98 6.75
CA MET A 618 4.09 -14.30 6.48
C MET A 618 3.88 -14.44 4.96
N PRO A 619 3.31 -15.52 4.42
CA PRO A 619 2.99 -15.59 2.99
C PRO A 619 1.98 -14.51 2.61
N LEU A 620 2.22 -13.77 1.52
CA LEU A 620 1.31 -12.73 1.05
C LEU A 620 -0.07 -13.28 0.64
N ALA A 621 -0.11 -14.52 0.16
CA ALA A 621 -1.32 -15.23 -0.26
C ALA A 621 -2.08 -15.91 0.90
N GLN A 622 -1.51 -15.89 2.12
CA GLN A 622 -2.17 -16.43 3.31
C GLN A 622 -3.25 -15.48 3.81
N ALA A 623 -4.40 -16.02 4.23
CA ALA A 623 -5.49 -15.24 4.81
C ALA A 623 -5.29 -15.00 6.31
N SER A 624 -5.76 -13.87 6.83
CA SER A 624 -5.79 -13.63 8.27
C SER A 624 -6.78 -14.56 8.97
N LYS A 625 -6.46 -14.97 10.21
CA LYS A 625 -7.41 -15.69 11.08
C LYS A 625 -8.57 -14.81 11.54
N HIS A 626 -8.42 -13.48 11.47
CA HIS A 626 -9.43 -12.50 11.90
C HIS A 626 -10.35 -12.06 10.75
N ASN A 627 -9.91 -12.22 9.50
CA ASN A 627 -10.75 -12.11 8.32
C ASN A 627 -10.26 -13.08 7.25
N THR A 628 -10.93 -14.23 7.16
CA THR A 628 -10.47 -15.35 6.32
C THR A 628 -10.60 -15.10 4.81
N LEU A 629 -11.22 -13.98 4.42
CA LEU A 629 -11.33 -13.54 3.01
C LEU A 629 -10.28 -12.46 2.66
N VAL A 630 -9.47 -12.01 3.62
CA VAL A 630 -8.42 -11.01 3.38
C VAL A 630 -7.04 -11.67 3.46
N LYS A 631 -6.30 -11.61 2.36
CA LYS A 631 -4.90 -12.06 2.28
C LYS A 631 -3.93 -10.97 2.76
N TYR A 632 -2.75 -11.36 3.23
CA TYR A 632 -1.75 -10.42 3.74
C TYR A 632 -1.20 -9.45 2.70
N GLY A 633 -1.16 -9.83 1.41
CA GLY A 633 -0.84 -8.88 0.34
C GLY A 633 -1.84 -7.74 0.22
N VAL A 634 -3.13 -8.00 0.46
CA VAL A 634 -4.18 -6.96 0.47
C VAL A 634 -4.01 -6.04 1.68
N TRP A 635 -3.77 -6.62 2.86
CA TRP A 635 -3.49 -5.84 4.06
C TRP A 635 -2.23 -4.98 3.93
N LEU A 636 -1.14 -5.53 3.37
CA LEU A 636 0.11 -4.82 3.15
C LEU A 636 -0.09 -3.63 2.22
N LEU A 637 -0.87 -3.81 1.15
CA LEU A 637 -1.21 -2.72 0.25
C LEU A 637 -2.00 -1.61 0.97
N ARG A 638 -2.92 -1.98 1.86
CA ARG A 638 -3.68 -1.01 2.67
C ARG A 638 -2.78 -0.27 3.65
N PHE A 639 -1.80 -0.96 4.26
CA PHE A 639 -0.75 -0.31 5.05
C PHE A 639 0.02 0.73 4.22
N ILE A 640 0.49 0.35 3.03
CA ILE A 640 1.24 1.25 2.14
C ILE A 640 0.41 2.47 1.75
N TYR A 641 -0.86 2.26 1.41
CA TYR A 641 -1.82 3.33 1.16
C TYR A 641 -1.93 4.29 2.36
N HIS A 642 -2.05 3.77 3.59
CA HIS A 642 -2.14 4.61 4.77
C HIS A 642 -0.85 5.39 5.05
N ALA A 643 0.31 4.74 4.89
CA ALA A 643 1.61 5.32 5.19
C ALA A 643 2.01 6.42 4.19
N THR A 644 1.62 6.27 2.93
CA THR A 644 2.00 7.21 1.85
C THR A 644 0.89 8.20 1.54
N TYR A 645 -0.31 7.74 1.19
CA TYR A 645 -1.41 8.57 0.71
C TYR A 645 -2.19 9.26 1.83
N ASN A 646 -2.45 8.55 2.94
CA ASN A 646 -3.11 9.15 4.10
C ASN A 646 -2.14 9.84 5.07
N HIS A 647 -0.85 9.89 4.71
CA HIS A 647 0.16 10.62 5.45
C HIS A 647 0.27 10.19 6.94
N ARG A 648 0.07 8.91 7.23
CA ARG A 648 0.15 8.34 8.57
C ARG A 648 1.58 7.88 8.89
N ARG A 649 1.94 7.89 10.18
CA ARG A 649 3.20 7.25 10.61
C ARG A 649 3.13 5.74 10.37
N VAL A 650 4.28 5.08 10.31
CA VAL A 650 4.35 3.64 10.05
C VAL A 650 3.46 2.85 11.02
N ILE A 651 3.54 3.09 12.34
CA ILE A 651 2.71 2.36 13.31
C ILE A 651 1.21 2.63 13.14
N ASP A 652 0.81 3.88 12.93
CA ASP A 652 -0.60 4.23 12.74
C ASP A 652 -1.16 3.68 11.43
N ALA A 653 -0.32 3.57 10.40
CA ALA A 653 -0.68 2.95 9.13
C ALA A 653 -0.88 1.44 9.28
N LEU A 654 -0.03 0.77 10.08
CA LEU A 654 -0.17 -0.65 10.40
C LEU A 654 -1.47 -0.89 11.18
N ASP A 655 -1.72 -0.09 12.21
CA ASP A 655 -2.95 -0.15 12.99
C ASP A 655 -4.17 0.11 12.10
N GLN A 656 -4.18 1.18 11.32
CA GLN A 656 -5.33 1.49 10.47
C GLN A 656 -5.59 0.41 9.41
N ALA A 657 -4.56 -0.19 8.81
CA ALA A 657 -4.73 -1.32 7.89
C ALA A 657 -5.31 -2.56 8.57
N SER A 658 -4.86 -2.86 9.80
CA SER A 658 -5.41 -3.96 10.59
C SER A 658 -6.86 -3.68 11.01
N LEU A 659 -7.20 -2.46 11.38
CA LEU A 659 -8.56 -2.07 11.73
C LEU A 659 -9.49 -2.15 10.52
N ASP A 660 -9.04 -1.70 9.35
CA ASP A 660 -9.81 -1.70 8.09
C ASP A 660 -10.16 -3.11 7.62
N HIS A 661 -9.23 -4.07 7.79
CA HIS A 661 -9.38 -5.41 7.23
C HIS A 661 -9.72 -6.50 8.25
N PHE A 662 -9.28 -6.35 9.50
CA PHE A 662 -9.41 -7.35 10.56
C PHE A 662 -10.29 -6.87 11.72
N GLY A 663 -10.58 -5.56 11.80
CA GLY A 663 -11.36 -4.96 12.88
C GLY A 663 -10.68 -5.06 14.26
N ILE A 664 -9.34 -5.08 14.29
CA ILE A 664 -8.48 -5.10 15.49
C ILE A 664 -7.17 -4.35 15.20
N ASN A 665 -6.43 -3.93 16.23
CA ASN A 665 -5.15 -3.22 16.06
C ASN A 665 -4.05 -4.16 15.59
N PHE A 666 -2.98 -3.58 15.05
CA PHE A 666 -1.81 -4.31 14.60
C PHE A 666 -1.20 -5.16 15.73
N ILE A 667 -1.07 -4.59 16.93
CA ILE A 667 -0.52 -5.30 18.10
C ILE A 667 -1.37 -6.50 18.58
N GLN A 668 -2.62 -6.58 18.13
CA GLN A 668 -3.52 -7.71 18.41
C GLN A 668 -3.50 -8.76 17.28
N THR A 669 -2.90 -8.45 16.13
CA THR A 669 -2.80 -9.39 15.01
C THR A 669 -1.78 -10.49 15.26
N GLU A 670 -1.91 -11.58 14.50
CA GLU A 670 -0.90 -12.63 14.46
C GLU A 670 0.45 -12.17 13.92
N LEU A 671 0.53 -11.11 13.11
CA LEU A 671 1.81 -10.54 12.65
C LEU A 671 2.65 -10.05 13.82
N TRP A 672 2.04 -9.34 14.77
CA TRP A 672 2.71 -8.86 15.99
C TRP A 672 2.91 -9.96 17.03
N GLN A 673 1.89 -10.77 17.29
CA GLN A 673 1.92 -11.70 18.41
C GLN A 673 2.75 -12.95 18.14
N ARG A 674 2.59 -13.53 16.95
CA ARG A 674 3.19 -14.72 16.35
C ARG A 674 2.18 -15.40 15.43
N PHE A 675 2.67 -15.98 14.36
CA PHE A 675 1.87 -16.69 13.37
C PHE A 675 2.52 -18.01 12.95
N THR A 676 1.74 -18.82 12.23
CA THR A 676 2.24 -19.94 11.44
C THR A 676 2.08 -19.59 9.96
N ALA A 677 3.19 -19.59 9.24
CA ALA A 677 3.29 -19.36 7.81
C ALA A 677 3.07 -20.66 7.04
N TYR A 678 2.20 -20.58 6.03
CA TYR A 678 1.83 -21.69 5.15
C TYR A 678 2.16 -21.35 3.68
N TRP A 679 3.26 -21.90 3.13
CA TRP A 679 3.59 -21.81 1.70
C TRP A 679 3.39 -23.15 0.99
N PRO A 680 2.54 -23.30 -0.03
CA PRO A 680 2.40 -24.56 -0.75
C PRO A 680 3.76 -25.24 -1.02
N ASN A 681 3.91 -26.51 -0.63
CA ASN A 681 5.12 -27.34 -0.84
C ASN A 681 6.33 -27.14 0.11
N PHE A 682 6.33 -26.22 1.08
CA PHE A 682 7.47 -26.01 2.00
C PHE A 682 7.24 -26.61 3.41
N PRO A 683 8.07 -26.37 4.44
CA PRO A 683 7.76 -26.59 5.87
C PRO A 683 7.13 -25.37 6.59
N ASN A 684 6.27 -25.56 7.61
CA ASN A 684 5.54 -24.46 8.23
C ASN A 684 6.56 -23.71 9.06
N GLY A 685 6.57 -22.40 8.88
CA GLY A 685 7.38 -21.53 9.70
C GLY A 685 6.54 -20.95 10.82
N THR A 686 7.01 -21.01 12.07
CA THR A 686 6.50 -20.03 13.04
C THR A 686 7.24 -18.74 12.81
N GLY A 687 6.52 -17.63 12.73
CA GLY A 687 7.10 -16.32 12.47
C GLY A 687 6.53 -15.24 13.36
N LYS A 688 7.19 -14.09 13.36
CA LYS A 688 6.73 -12.84 13.95
C LYS A 688 7.29 -11.68 13.12
N MET A 689 6.47 -10.69 12.81
CA MET A 689 6.95 -9.44 12.21
C MET A 689 7.69 -8.65 13.29
N GLU A 690 8.91 -8.23 12.97
CA GLU A 690 9.74 -7.40 13.83
C GLU A 690 9.93 -6.04 13.17
N ILE A 691 9.89 -5.01 14.01
CA ILE A 691 10.06 -3.62 13.60
C ILE A 691 11.20 -3.04 14.42
N TYR A 692 12.23 -2.54 13.75
CA TYR A 692 13.41 -1.91 14.33
C TYR A 692 13.47 -0.43 13.94
N GLY A 693 14.16 0.37 14.74
CA GLY A 693 14.22 1.83 14.56
C GLY A 693 12.99 2.56 15.11
N ASN A 694 12.69 3.71 14.52
CA ASN A 694 11.56 4.56 14.86
C ASN A 694 10.34 4.33 13.95
N TRP A 695 9.40 3.53 14.40
CA TRP A 695 8.10 3.35 13.73
C TRP A 695 7.13 4.54 13.81
N TYR A 696 7.53 5.66 14.42
CA TYR A 696 6.80 6.94 14.41
C TYR A 696 7.22 7.86 13.25
N ILE A 697 7.99 7.38 12.28
CA ILE A 697 8.32 8.16 11.08
C ILE A 697 7.17 8.19 10.07
N TYR A 698 7.17 9.22 9.24
CA TYR A 698 6.33 9.34 8.07
C TYR A 698 7.07 8.90 6.81
N LEU A 699 6.33 8.46 5.78
CA LEU A 699 6.89 8.05 4.49
C LEU A 699 6.64 9.08 3.37
N TYR A 700 6.55 10.38 3.66
CA TYR A 700 6.27 11.42 2.65
C TYR A 700 7.00 12.73 2.95
#